data_AF-A0A9Q7TNQ0-F1
#
_entry.id   AF-A0A9Q7TNQ0-F1
#
_cell.length_a   1.000
_cell.length_b   1.000
_cell.length_c   1.000
_cell.angle_alpha   90.00
_cell.angle_beta   90.00
_cell.angle_gamma   90.00
#
_symmetry.space_group_name_H-M   'P 1'
#
loop_
_entity.id
_entity.type
_entity.pdbx_description
1 polymer ?
#
loop_
_entity_poly.entity_id
_entity_poly.type
_entity_poly.pdbx_seq_one_letter_code
_entity_poly.pdbx_strand_id
1 'polypeptide(L)'
;MSNIIREYLSVPSPARVDSPNQVQQWLDSLLSSGISALGSVSDSIRSKLATAILNDMATASGTREGDYLLNARSHVRWNADIRLSALKLLKELSRMPGGSAPLGKPEASRILLQQVDFPKQRVRRASMSVSHSKRPSGSGRSQAGSSTSSTLGLPNHSIGSIAKILRRAVKRRGSAQSCRSSLQDKDAPSSDSSSSGEEYDIGRDPDWAITDLALRCLNNALFLNQDARLPFSSDEVGGGHVAVALLSRPEDTPADILFLGARLLFFSTLFQSPFNKTAVAMLNAVKIEAVCVDALLKAILDKKADSNAAGTVLVASGSEAQLNMALSDLLKAHFNICLYYPRIADAEAKQQQHAAEAADRTANKTESEKGGAILGEAFHPELLDMLPPLISVITQLPITSPVPLMPPTTHAIAALLNYPLSHVKKELVKSQPPPSSITTSAGSSLTIPISKTSTDAFRAAPSYISRLITYSDLMLARYFASASTGEEGRRVPEDVDSKSIKQKASADGIDLEDTLEPLLLLLRKIAAEDTDLCSTLHSILLPADVDRSLALDRRIDLLGRLIRLVSSVTLPRLARASGELLLSLCEGNAKQMTETIGYGPCAGFLMNTGLASALPSGTTSTSGPDGRAVDPITGEYEPTEEERAMDEINRMTEEEKEAEAERLFVLFDRLNKTGVVQVRHPMEKAREEGRFEEIEERTEEEERKRVEKEEEEAEREVGREMAERKRRKEEARLRAQRLVGKSPAAAAETQAAEGSGKPESAVEKAEDVATTEVPTESTTEAKPSAID
;
A
#
# COMPACT_ATOMS: atom_id res chain seq x y z
N MET A 1 -26.75 -22.11 30.33
CA MET A 1 -27.04 -20.98 29.43
C MET A 1 -28.52 -20.90 28.99
N SER A 2 -29.09 -21.90 28.31
CA SER A 2 -30.46 -21.81 27.77
C SER A 2 -31.55 -21.51 28.82
N ASN A 3 -31.38 -22.00 30.06
CA ASN A 3 -32.29 -21.70 31.17
C ASN A 3 -32.23 -20.23 31.59
N ILE A 4 -31.02 -19.66 31.73
CA ILE A 4 -30.81 -18.24 32.09
C ILE A 4 -31.39 -17.32 31.01
N ILE A 5 -31.19 -17.66 29.72
CA ILE A 5 -31.79 -16.89 28.61
C ILE A 5 -33.32 -16.96 28.68
N ARG A 6 -33.89 -18.14 28.98
CA ARG A 6 -35.33 -18.32 29.11
C ARG A 6 -35.89 -17.52 30.29
N GLU A 7 -35.21 -17.51 31.43
CA GLU A 7 -35.56 -16.70 32.60
C GLU A 7 -35.50 -15.20 32.31
N TYR A 8 -34.43 -14.74 31.65
CA TYR A 8 -34.32 -13.34 31.24
C TYR A 8 -35.46 -12.95 30.29
N LEU A 9 -35.78 -13.80 29.32
CA LEU A 9 -36.82 -13.53 28.33
C LEU A 9 -38.26 -13.71 28.88
N SER A 10 -38.46 -14.44 29.98
CA SER A 10 -39.80 -14.63 30.56
C SER A 10 -40.27 -13.42 31.36
N VAL A 11 -39.35 -12.59 31.86
CA VAL A 11 -39.67 -11.36 32.60
C VAL A 11 -39.92 -10.20 31.62
N PRO A 12 -40.99 -9.41 31.77
CA PRO A 12 -41.23 -8.24 30.91
C PRO A 12 -40.15 -7.15 31.07
N SER A 13 -39.89 -6.39 29.99
CA SER A 13 -38.87 -5.32 29.97
C SER A 13 -38.96 -4.32 31.13
N PRO A 14 -40.15 -3.76 31.48
CA PRO A 14 -40.25 -2.83 32.61
C PRO A 14 -39.80 -3.45 33.95
N ALA A 15 -40.18 -4.70 34.20
CA ALA A 15 -39.82 -5.41 35.43
C ALA A 15 -38.31 -5.70 35.51
N ARG A 16 -37.66 -6.00 34.37
CA ARG A 16 -36.19 -6.15 34.31
C ARG A 16 -35.48 -4.83 34.59
N VAL A 17 -35.95 -3.73 33.99
CA VAL A 17 -35.37 -2.40 34.16
C VAL A 17 -35.46 -1.92 35.61
N ASP A 18 -36.55 -2.25 36.30
CA ASP A 18 -36.77 -1.90 37.71
C ASP A 18 -36.05 -2.84 38.70
N SER A 19 -35.42 -3.91 38.22
CA SER A 19 -34.68 -4.90 39.04
C SER A 19 -33.20 -5.00 38.64
N PRO A 20 -32.39 -3.92 38.78
CA PRO A 20 -31.04 -3.84 38.23
C PRO A 20 -30.06 -4.91 38.75
N ASN A 21 -30.18 -5.28 40.03
CA ASN A 21 -29.32 -6.31 40.64
C ASN A 21 -29.54 -7.70 40.03
N GLN A 22 -30.80 -8.03 39.72
CA GLN A 22 -31.13 -9.31 39.09
C GLN A 22 -30.65 -9.34 37.64
N VAL A 23 -30.77 -8.23 36.92
CA VAL A 23 -30.23 -8.09 35.56
C VAL A 23 -28.71 -8.25 35.55
N GLN A 24 -28.00 -7.62 36.49
CA GLN A 24 -26.54 -7.77 36.60
C GLN A 24 -26.15 -9.25 36.77
N GLN A 25 -26.83 -9.98 37.67
CA GLN A 25 -26.57 -11.41 37.90
C GLN A 25 -26.79 -12.26 36.65
N TRP A 26 -27.86 -12.00 35.88
CA TRP A 26 -28.11 -12.70 34.62
C TRP A 26 -27.04 -12.38 33.59
N LEU A 27 -26.66 -11.11 33.42
CA LEU A 27 -25.64 -10.69 32.47
C LEU A 27 -24.28 -11.31 32.80
N ASP A 28 -23.86 -11.28 34.07
CA ASP A 28 -22.59 -11.85 34.50
C ASP A 28 -22.56 -13.37 34.33
N SER A 29 -23.69 -14.05 34.58
CA SER A 29 -23.83 -15.50 34.35
C SER A 29 -23.80 -15.87 32.86
N LEU A 30 -24.33 -15.01 31.98
CA LEU A 30 -24.27 -15.19 30.54
C LEU A 30 -22.86 -14.96 30.00
N LEU A 31 -22.16 -13.95 30.51
CA LEU A 31 -20.77 -13.63 30.12
C LEU A 31 -19.78 -14.71 30.59
N SER A 32 -19.94 -15.25 31.80
CA SER A 32 -19.06 -16.30 32.33
C SER A 32 -19.16 -17.63 31.58
N SER A 33 -20.30 -17.87 30.93
CA SER A 33 -20.53 -19.10 30.16
C SER A 33 -19.79 -19.15 28.81
N GLY A 34 -19.25 -18.02 28.32
CA GLY A 34 -18.41 -17.95 27.13
C GLY A 34 -19.14 -18.01 25.77
N ILE A 35 -18.39 -17.68 24.70
CA ILE A 35 -18.90 -17.54 23.31
C ILE A 35 -19.43 -18.87 22.76
N SER A 36 -18.75 -19.99 23.03
CA SER A 36 -19.15 -21.32 22.55
C SER A 36 -20.54 -21.72 23.03
N ALA A 37 -20.88 -21.35 24.26
CA ALA A 37 -22.21 -21.61 24.79
C ALA A 37 -23.28 -20.75 24.08
N LEU A 38 -22.99 -19.47 23.77
CA LEU A 38 -23.92 -18.62 22.99
C LEU A 38 -24.09 -19.14 21.55
N GLY A 39 -23.05 -19.73 20.97
CA GLY A 39 -23.09 -20.37 19.66
C GLY A 39 -24.03 -21.58 19.60
N SER A 40 -24.14 -22.35 20.69
CA SER A 40 -25.03 -23.54 20.77
C SER A 40 -26.52 -23.22 20.85
N VAL A 41 -26.88 -21.96 21.10
CA VAL A 41 -28.26 -21.48 21.16
C VAL A 41 -28.79 -21.24 19.75
N SER A 42 -30.08 -21.45 19.47
CA SER A 42 -30.62 -21.21 18.13
C SER A 42 -30.61 -19.73 17.74
N ASP A 43 -30.50 -19.45 16.44
CA ASP A 43 -30.51 -18.09 15.87
C ASP A 43 -31.71 -17.27 16.33
N SER A 44 -32.90 -17.88 16.39
CA SER A 44 -34.12 -17.22 16.87
C SER A 44 -34.01 -16.76 18.33
N ILE A 45 -33.41 -17.58 19.19
CA ILE A 45 -33.23 -17.23 20.61
C ILE A 45 -32.17 -16.13 20.74
N ARG A 46 -31.07 -16.19 19.97
CA ARG A 46 -30.07 -15.10 19.93
C ARG A 46 -30.70 -13.78 19.47
N SER A 47 -31.52 -13.80 18.43
CA SER A 47 -32.26 -12.62 17.94
C SER A 47 -33.15 -12.01 19.02
N LYS A 48 -33.92 -12.85 19.73
CA LYS A 48 -34.82 -12.43 20.80
C LYS A 48 -34.05 -11.85 21.98
N LEU A 49 -32.95 -12.48 22.38
CA LEU A 49 -32.09 -12.00 23.46
C LEU A 49 -31.46 -10.66 23.12
N ALA A 50 -30.86 -10.51 21.94
CA ALA A 50 -30.26 -9.25 21.50
C ALA A 50 -31.30 -8.11 21.47
N THR A 51 -32.49 -8.40 20.93
CA THR A 51 -33.60 -7.42 20.88
C THR A 51 -34.07 -7.03 22.29
N ALA A 52 -34.19 -7.99 23.20
CA ALA A 52 -34.60 -7.73 24.58
C ALA A 52 -33.58 -6.85 25.32
N ILE A 53 -32.29 -7.15 25.21
CA ILE A 53 -31.22 -6.36 25.85
C ILE A 53 -31.19 -4.95 25.26
N LEU A 54 -31.32 -4.79 23.93
CA LEU A 54 -31.39 -3.48 23.29
C LEU A 54 -32.58 -2.66 23.81
N ASN A 55 -33.77 -3.25 23.91
CA ASN A 55 -34.96 -2.56 24.40
C ASN A 55 -34.83 -2.15 25.88
N ASP A 56 -34.28 -3.03 26.73
CA ASP A 56 -34.04 -2.73 28.14
C ASP A 56 -32.98 -1.63 28.29
N MET A 57 -31.89 -1.69 27.52
CA MET A 57 -30.87 -0.64 27.52
C MET A 57 -31.46 0.69 27.05
N ALA A 58 -32.34 0.67 26.05
CA ALA A 58 -33.00 1.85 25.53
C ALA A 58 -33.81 2.58 26.63
N THR A 59 -34.54 1.84 27.45
CA THR A 59 -35.38 2.40 28.53
C THR A 59 -34.56 2.74 29.77
N ALA A 60 -33.49 1.99 30.06
CA ALA A 60 -32.72 2.14 31.29
C ALA A 60 -31.58 3.18 31.21
N SER A 61 -31.11 3.54 30.02
CA SER A 61 -29.95 4.43 29.83
C SER A 61 -30.22 5.92 30.07
N GLY A 62 -31.46 6.29 30.44
CA GLY A 62 -31.87 7.67 30.67
C GLY A 62 -31.94 8.50 29.37
N THR A 63 -32.12 9.81 29.53
CA THR A 63 -32.15 10.81 28.44
C THR A 63 -30.93 11.70 28.49
N ARG A 64 -30.35 12.05 27.33
CA ARG A 64 -29.25 13.04 27.26
C ARG A 64 -29.85 14.45 27.29
N GLU A 65 -29.38 15.27 28.22
CA GLU A 65 -29.88 16.65 28.41
C GLU A 65 -28.99 17.67 27.71
N GLY A 66 -29.58 18.79 27.29
CA GLY A 66 -28.82 19.92 26.76
C GLY A 66 -28.06 19.62 25.47
N ASP A 67 -26.80 20.05 25.41
CA ASP A 67 -25.91 19.75 24.28
C ASP A 67 -25.41 18.30 24.38
N TYR A 68 -25.62 17.54 23.30
CA TYR A 68 -25.34 16.11 23.23
C TYR A 68 -23.87 15.79 23.50
N LEU A 69 -22.98 16.74 23.23
CA LEU A 69 -21.53 16.61 23.40
C LEU A 69 -21.05 16.78 24.85
N LEU A 70 -21.92 17.18 25.78
CA LEU A 70 -21.57 17.36 27.20
C LEU A 70 -21.62 16.08 28.04
N ASN A 71 -22.06 14.96 27.45
CA ASN A 71 -22.20 13.66 28.11
C ASN A 71 -23.14 13.64 29.33
N ALA A 72 -23.98 14.66 29.50
CA ALA A 72 -24.94 14.74 30.60
C ALA A 72 -26.15 13.82 30.35
N ARG A 73 -26.53 13.03 31.37
CA ARG A 73 -27.69 12.12 31.34
C ARG A 73 -28.55 12.31 32.58
N SER A 74 -29.87 12.29 32.39
CA SER A 74 -30.87 12.25 33.45
C SER A 74 -31.71 10.99 33.40
N HIS A 75 -32.37 10.67 34.51
CA HIS A 75 -33.27 9.50 34.64
C HIS A 75 -32.63 8.14 34.28
N VAL A 76 -31.34 7.97 34.60
CA VAL A 76 -30.61 6.72 34.38
C VAL A 76 -31.08 5.66 35.39
N ARG A 77 -31.58 4.52 34.92
CA ARG A 77 -32.01 3.38 35.77
C ARG A 77 -30.95 2.28 35.85
N TRP A 78 -30.17 2.07 34.79
CA TRP A 78 -29.01 1.17 34.82
C TRP A 78 -27.73 1.97 35.00
N ASN A 79 -26.95 1.63 36.04
CA ASN A 79 -25.64 2.24 36.28
C ASN A 79 -24.65 1.92 35.13
N ALA A 80 -23.44 2.47 35.20
CA ALA A 80 -22.41 2.24 34.18
C ALA A 80 -22.04 0.76 34.05
N ASP A 81 -21.92 0.04 35.17
CA ASP A 81 -21.51 -1.38 35.20
C ASP A 81 -22.51 -2.29 34.47
N ILE A 82 -23.81 -2.13 34.73
CA ILE A 82 -24.87 -2.91 34.06
C ILE A 82 -24.87 -2.63 32.56
N ARG A 83 -24.75 -1.36 32.17
CA ARG A 83 -24.67 -0.98 30.74
C ARG A 83 -23.43 -1.58 30.08
N LEU A 84 -22.30 -1.59 30.77
CA LEU A 84 -21.07 -2.20 30.30
C LEU A 84 -21.21 -3.72 30.12
N SER A 85 -21.77 -4.44 31.11
CA SER A 85 -22.04 -5.89 31.00
C SER A 85 -23.02 -6.20 29.87
N ALA A 86 -24.07 -5.39 29.69
CA ALA A 86 -25.02 -5.54 28.59
C ALA A 86 -24.33 -5.36 27.22
N LEU A 87 -23.48 -4.34 27.08
CA LEU A 87 -22.72 -4.09 25.84
C LEU A 87 -21.68 -5.18 25.56
N LYS A 88 -21.01 -5.73 26.58
CA LYS A 88 -20.12 -6.90 26.41
C LYS A 88 -20.86 -8.08 25.81
N LEU A 89 -22.07 -8.37 26.33
CA LEU A 89 -22.89 -9.47 25.83
C LEU A 89 -23.39 -9.19 24.41
N LEU A 90 -23.87 -7.97 24.13
CA LEU A 90 -24.27 -7.55 22.79
C LEU A 90 -23.12 -7.62 21.79
N LYS A 91 -21.90 -7.27 22.20
CA LYS A 91 -20.71 -7.36 21.35
C LYS A 91 -20.43 -8.80 20.95
N GLU A 92 -20.54 -9.78 21.86
CA GLU A 92 -20.39 -11.19 21.47
C GLU A 92 -21.54 -11.66 20.59
N LEU A 93 -22.79 -11.29 20.90
CA LEU A 93 -23.96 -11.59 20.06
C LEU A 93 -23.82 -11.00 18.64
N SER A 94 -23.24 -9.81 18.51
CA SER A 94 -23.07 -9.10 17.24
C SER A 94 -22.16 -9.82 16.23
N ARG A 95 -21.38 -10.80 16.68
CA ARG A 95 -20.46 -11.59 15.84
C ARG A 95 -21.10 -12.88 15.29
N MET A 96 -22.31 -13.22 15.74
CA MET A 96 -22.96 -14.50 15.45
C MET A 96 -24.23 -14.31 14.59
N PRO A 97 -24.58 -15.29 13.74
CA PRO A 97 -25.84 -15.25 12.99
C PRO A 97 -27.05 -15.26 13.95
N GLY A 98 -28.11 -14.54 13.59
CA GLY A 98 -29.26 -14.25 14.47
C GLY A 98 -28.99 -13.19 15.53
N GLY A 99 -27.78 -13.13 16.11
CA GLY A 99 -27.42 -12.07 17.06
C GLY A 99 -27.15 -10.72 16.38
N SER A 100 -26.51 -10.72 15.21
CA SER A 100 -26.15 -9.50 14.47
C SER A 100 -27.33 -8.80 13.76
N ALA A 101 -28.35 -9.56 13.33
CA ALA A 101 -29.45 -9.03 12.52
C ALA A 101 -30.31 -7.97 13.25
N PRO A 102 -30.68 -8.14 14.54
CA PRO A 102 -31.36 -7.08 15.29
C PRO A 102 -30.54 -5.79 15.41
N LEU A 103 -29.21 -5.88 15.49
CA LEU A 103 -28.33 -4.72 15.62
C LEU A 103 -28.23 -3.91 14.32
N GLY A 104 -28.50 -4.52 13.16
CA GLY A 104 -28.54 -3.82 11.86
C GLY A 104 -29.76 -2.90 11.69
N LYS A 105 -30.73 -2.93 12.61
CA LYS A 105 -31.93 -2.08 12.52
C LYS A 105 -31.60 -0.61 12.91
N PRO A 106 -32.24 0.39 12.27
CA PRO A 106 -32.03 1.80 12.60
C PRO A 106 -32.29 2.13 14.08
N GLU A 107 -33.30 1.49 14.68
CA GLU A 107 -33.64 1.67 16.11
C GLU A 107 -32.52 1.19 17.03
N ALA A 108 -31.97 0.00 16.76
CA ALA A 108 -30.84 -0.55 17.50
C ALA A 108 -29.60 0.34 17.38
N SER A 109 -29.33 0.86 16.18
CA SER A 109 -28.24 1.81 15.93
C SER A 109 -28.41 3.07 16.79
N ARG A 110 -29.61 3.66 16.88
CA ARG A 110 -29.88 4.81 17.75
C ARG A 110 -29.64 4.49 19.22
N ILE A 111 -30.06 3.32 19.69
CA ILE A 111 -29.86 2.87 21.09
C ILE A 111 -28.37 2.75 21.40
N LEU A 112 -27.58 2.19 20.49
CA LEU A 112 -26.13 2.05 20.65
C LEU A 112 -25.40 3.40 20.56
N LEU A 113 -25.77 4.26 19.61
CA LEU A 113 -25.23 5.62 19.50
C LEU A 113 -25.56 6.47 20.74
N GLN A 114 -26.65 6.17 21.44
CA GLN A 114 -26.96 6.81 22.72
C GLN A 114 -25.93 6.47 23.81
N GLN A 115 -25.21 5.34 23.71
CA GLN A 115 -24.17 4.95 24.67
C GLN A 115 -22.80 5.58 24.39
N VAL A 116 -22.61 6.19 23.23
CA VAL A 116 -21.35 6.84 22.84
C VAL A 116 -21.19 8.16 23.58
N ASP A 117 -20.08 8.30 24.30
CA ASP A 117 -19.66 9.57 24.90
C ASP A 117 -18.57 10.23 24.06
N PHE A 118 -18.46 11.56 24.18
CA PHE A 118 -17.60 12.41 23.35
C PHE A 118 -16.46 13.02 24.17
N PRO A 119 -15.33 13.38 23.55
CA PRO A 119 -14.28 14.13 24.25
C PRO A 119 -14.84 15.43 24.82
N LYS A 120 -14.26 15.88 25.94
CA LYS A 120 -14.72 17.10 26.63
C LYS A 120 -14.69 18.30 25.69
N GLN A 121 -15.67 19.18 25.83
CA GLN A 121 -15.73 20.40 25.03
C GLN A 121 -14.95 21.50 25.74
N ARG A 122 -14.04 22.19 25.05
CA ARG A 122 -13.31 23.34 25.60
C ARG A 122 -14.02 24.60 25.17
N VAL A 123 -14.34 25.45 26.14
CA VAL A 123 -14.91 26.77 25.86
C VAL A 123 -13.88 27.83 26.19
N ARG A 124 -13.52 28.62 25.19
CA ARG A 124 -12.70 29.81 25.38
C ARG A 124 -13.59 30.93 25.93
N ARG A 125 -13.19 31.54 27.04
CA ARG A 125 -13.91 32.68 27.64
C ARG A 125 -13.93 33.83 26.63
N ALA A 126 -15.11 34.17 26.11
CA ALA A 126 -15.26 35.37 25.30
C ALA A 126 -15.15 36.59 26.22
N SER A 127 -14.09 37.40 26.05
CA SER A 127 -14.08 38.75 26.64
C SER A 127 -15.16 39.56 25.94
N MET A 128 -16.29 39.78 26.61
CA MET A 128 -17.27 40.76 26.15
C MET A 128 -16.68 42.15 26.33
N SER A 129 -16.04 42.70 25.31
CA SER A 129 -15.79 44.15 25.26
C SER A 129 -17.09 44.81 24.80
N VAL A 130 -17.78 45.43 25.74
CA VAL A 130 -18.83 46.41 25.43
C VAL A 130 -18.14 47.58 24.73
N SER A 131 -18.41 47.76 23.44
CA SER A 131 -17.92 48.88 22.66
C SER A 131 -18.64 50.16 23.09
N HIS A 132 -17.99 50.97 23.91
CA HIS A 132 -18.25 52.41 23.95
C HIS A 132 -17.25 53.11 23.03
N SER A 133 -17.81 53.71 21.98
CA SER A 133 -17.17 54.62 21.04
C SER A 133 -16.34 55.70 21.76
N LYS A 134 -15.04 55.81 21.41
CA LYS A 134 -14.30 57.08 21.42
C LYS A 134 -13.12 57.03 20.43
N ARG A 135 -12.92 58.16 19.76
CA ARG A 135 -12.02 58.48 18.63
C ARG A 135 -10.51 58.31 18.91
N PRO A 136 -9.65 58.30 17.87
CA PRO A 136 -8.27 57.82 17.93
C PRO A 136 -7.25 58.93 18.21
N SER A 137 -6.12 58.55 18.80
CA SER A 137 -4.88 59.34 18.75
C SER A 137 -3.63 58.47 18.98
N GLY A 138 -2.68 58.53 18.04
CA GLY A 138 -1.24 58.65 18.32
C GLY A 138 -0.41 57.38 18.60
N SER A 139 0.31 56.93 17.57
CA SER A 139 1.71 56.43 17.52
C SER A 139 2.33 55.59 18.66
N GLY A 140 2.96 54.47 18.29
CA GLY A 140 4.02 53.84 19.09
C GLY A 140 4.44 52.44 18.60
N ARG A 141 5.56 52.38 17.89
CA ARG A 141 6.22 51.17 17.34
C ARG A 141 6.97 50.42 18.45
N SER A 142 6.87 49.09 18.52
CA SER A 142 7.88 48.19 19.11
C SER A 142 7.61 46.72 18.72
N GLN A 143 8.56 46.11 18.03
CA GLN A 143 8.67 44.67 17.80
C GLN A 143 9.21 43.98 19.07
N ALA A 144 8.70 42.80 19.41
CA ALA A 144 9.45 41.76 20.10
C ALA A 144 8.83 40.40 19.75
N GLY A 145 9.67 39.49 19.29
CA GLY A 145 9.28 38.15 18.85
C GLY A 145 8.99 37.21 20.01
N SER A 146 8.00 36.34 19.81
CA SER A 146 7.84 35.10 20.57
C SER A 146 7.24 34.05 19.66
N SER A 147 7.96 32.94 19.52
CA SER A 147 7.55 31.70 18.87
C SER A 147 6.21 31.21 19.43
N THR A 148 5.15 31.31 18.62
CA THR A 148 3.83 30.77 18.96
C THR A 148 3.65 29.39 18.34
N SER A 149 3.57 28.38 19.21
CA SER A 149 2.87 27.11 18.92
C SER A 149 1.48 27.44 18.39
N SER A 150 1.25 27.19 17.10
CA SER A 150 -0.04 27.41 16.45
C SER A 150 -0.95 26.21 16.68
N THR A 151 -1.61 26.16 17.84
CA THR A 151 -2.80 25.31 18.01
C THR A 151 -3.90 25.93 17.14
N LEU A 152 -4.14 25.35 15.96
CA LEU A 152 -5.25 25.72 15.08
C LEU A 152 -6.57 25.37 15.78
N GLY A 153 -7.12 26.32 16.53
CA GLY A 153 -8.46 26.20 17.12
C GLY A 153 -9.51 26.04 16.02
N LEU A 154 -10.15 24.87 15.98
CA LEU A 154 -11.37 24.65 15.21
C LEU A 154 -12.41 25.71 15.63
N PRO A 155 -13.07 26.43 14.72
CA PRO A 155 -14.04 27.42 15.14
C PRO A 155 -15.29 26.68 15.67
N ASN A 156 -15.78 27.06 16.85
CA ASN A 156 -16.90 26.43 17.58
C ASN A 156 -18.20 26.23 16.77
N HIS A 157 -18.34 26.85 15.60
CA HIS A 157 -19.49 26.73 14.71
C HIS A 157 -19.73 25.31 14.14
N SER A 158 -18.70 24.51 13.84
CA SER A 158 -18.87 23.15 13.28
C SER A 158 -19.42 22.18 14.36
N ILE A 159 -18.86 22.24 15.56
CA ILE A 159 -19.29 21.45 16.73
C ILE A 159 -20.74 21.81 17.12
N GLY A 160 -21.11 23.10 17.06
CA GLY A 160 -22.50 23.54 17.30
C GLY A 160 -23.50 23.02 16.27
N SER A 161 -23.09 22.89 15.00
CA SER A 161 -23.90 22.27 13.93
C SER A 161 -24.11 20.78 14.19
N ILE A 162 -23.02 20.06 14.51
CA ILE A 162 -23.04 18.64 14.90
C ILE A 162 -23.99 18.43 16.10
N ALA A 163 -23.83 19.20 17.17
CA ALA A 163 -24.67 19.13 18.37
C ALA A 163 -26.16 19.39 18.10
N LYS A 164 -26.47 20.33 17.19
CA LYS A 164 -27.86 20.63 16.79
C LYS A 164 -28.49 19.50 15.98
N ILE A 165 -27.71 18.86 15.11
CA ILE A 165 -28.19 17.75 14.29
C ILE A 165 -28.33 16.47 15.14
N LEU A 166 -27.36 16.16 16.01
CA LEU A 166 -27.46 15.05 16.97
C LEU A 166 -28.68 15.20 17.89
N ARG A 167 -28.99 16.42 18.35
CA ARG A 167 -30.23 16.71 19.11
C ARG A 167 -31.50 16.41 18.32
N ARG A 168 -31.54 16.71 17.01
CA ARG A 168 -32.71 16.44 16.16
C ARG A 168 -32.93 14.95 15.93
N ALA A 169 -31.86 14.17 15.73
CA ALA A 169 -31.93 12.72 15.59
C ALA A 169 -32.50 12.05 16.86
N VAL A 170 -32.08 12.51 18.05
CA VAL A 170 -32.55 11.95 19.33
C VAL A 170 -33.97 12.40 19.71
N LYS A 171 -34.39 13.64 19.41
CA LYS A 171 -35.74 14.14 19.73
C LYS A 171 -36.87 13.39 19.02
N ARG A 172 -36.60 12.73 17.88
CA ARG A 172 -37.61 11.91 17.16
C ARG A 172 -38.04 10.64 17.92
N ARG A 173 -37.38 10.31 19.03
CA ARG A 173 -37.78 9.23 19.97
C ARG A 173 -39.04 9.58 20.80
N GLY A 174 -39.46 10.85 20.83
CA GLY A 174 -40.44 11.37 21.80
C GLY A 174 -41.85 11.71 21.30
N SER A 175 -42.31 11.25 20.13
CA SER A 175 -43.66 11.57 19.63
C SER A 175 -44.78 10.62 20.08
N ALA A 176 -44.59 9.84 21.15
CA ALA A 176 -45.63 8.92 21.66
C ALA A 176 -45.96 9.06 23.15
N GLN A 177 -45.49 10.11 23.84
CA GLN A 177 -45.93 10.38 25.21
C GLN A 177 -45.99 11.89 25.46
N SER A 178 -47.23 12.39 25.56
CA SER A 178 -47.52 13.76 25.94
C SER A 178 -47.18 13.99 27.40
N CYS A 179 -46.15 14.80 27.66
CA CYS A 179 -46.03 15.51 28.93
C CYS A 179 -45.62 16.95 28.64
N ARG A 180 -46.58 17.87 28.74
CA ARG A 180 -46.33 19.30 28.85
C ARG A 180 -45.65 19.54 30.20
N SER A 181 -44.47 20.14 30.21
CA SER A 181 -43.95 20.85 31.39
C SER A 181 -43.09 22.02 30.94
N SER A 182 -43.63 23.22 31.15
CA SER A 182 -42.92 24.49 31.26
C SER A 182 -42.03 24.51 32.49
N LEU A 183 -40.81 25.09 32.42
CA LEU A 183 -40.01 25.71 33.50
C LEU A 183 -38.65 26.11 32.88
N GLN A 184 -38.48 27.39 32.49
CA GLN A 184 -37.72 28.44 33.18
C GLN A 184 -36.20 28.17 33.34
N ASP A 185 -35.42 28.80 32.47
CA ASP A 185 -33.96 29.00 32.58
C ASP A 185 -33.61 29.89 33.79
N LYS A 186 -32.84 29.33 34.73
CA LYS A 186 -32.10 29.98 35.83
C LYS A 186 -31.11 28.93 36.37
N ASP A 187 -29.83 29.14 36.68
CA ASP A 187 -28.91 30.27 36.73
C ASP A 187 -27.49 29.66 36.58
N ALA A 188 -26.55 30.40 35.98
CA ALA A 188 -25.12 30.06 36.00
C ALA A 188 -24.45 30.74 37.22
N PRO A 189 -23.49 30.09 37.92
CA PRO A 189 -22.85 30.71 39.08
C PRO A 189 -21.83 31.78 38.64
N SER A 190 -21.82 32.89 39.38
CA SER A 190 -20.94 34.06 39.22
C SER A 190 -19.73 34.03 40.17
N SER A 191 -18.69 34.81 39.80
CA SER A 191 -17.50 35.30 40.57
C SER A 191 -16.43 34.26 40.95
N ASP A 192 -15.10 34.49 40.94
CA ASP A 192 -14.24 35.66 40.69
C ASP A 192 -12.78 35.24 40.36
N SER A 193 -12.02 36.16 39.75
CA SER A 193 -10.54 36.32 39.70
C SER A 193 -9.62 35.18 39.21
N SER A 194 -9.12 35.30 37.97
CA SER A 194 -7.68 35.35 37.62
C SER A 194 -7.50 35.52 36.11
N SER A 195 -6.46 36.24 35.71
CA SER A 195 -6.10 36.59 34.34
C SER A 195 -5.22 35.51 33.71
N SER A 196 -5.82 34.64 32.91
CA SER A 196 -5.16 33.86 31.87
C SER A 196 -6.25 33.45 30.88
N GLY A 197 -5.93 33.43 29.59
CA GLY A 197 -6.84 32.95 28.55
C GLY A 197 -7.00 31.42 28.58
N GLU A 198 -7.26 30.85 29.76
CA GLU A 198 -7.41 29.42 29.97
C GLU A 198 -8.73 28.92 29.38
N GLU A 199 -8.62 27.99 28.43
CA GLU A 199 -9.73 27.15 28.01
C GLU A 199 -10.06 26.19 29.14
N TYR A 200 -11.32 26.16 29.57
CA TYR A 200 -11.78 25.19 30.57
C TYR A 200 -12.64 24.13 29.88
N ASP A 201 -12.51 22.90 30.37
CA ASP A 201 -13.31 21.77 29.91
C ASP A 201 -14.73 21.85 30.50
N ILE A 202 -15.75 21.68 29.66
CA ILE A 202 -17.16 21.56 30.05
C ILE A 202 -17.66 20.17 29.68
N GLY A 203 -18.41 19.57 30.61
CA GLY A 203 -19.06 18.27 30.43
C GLY A 203 -18.53 17.21 31.40
N ARG A 204 -19.23 16.08 31.46
CA ARG A 204 -18.81 14.93 32.28
C ARG A 204 -17.65 14.19 31.61
N ASP A 205 -16.75 13.61 32.41
CA ASP A 205 -15.73 12.69 31.93
C ASP A 205 -16.37 11.58 31.06
N PRO A 206 -15.87 11.35 29.84
CA PRO A 206 -16.41 10.33 28.95
C PRO A 206 -16.12 8.92 29.50
N ASP A 207 -17.13 8.05 29.45
CA ASP A 207 -16.94 6.63 29.74
C ASP A 207 -16.43 5.91 28.48
N TRP A 208 -15.11 5.88 28.32
CA TRP A 208 -14.47 5.26 27.16
C TRP A 208 -14.69 3.75 27.08
N ALA A 209 -14.90 3.05 28.20
CA ALA A 209 -15.13 1.60 28.20
C ALA A 209 -16.52 1.25 27.63
N ILE A 210 -17.54 2.00 28.01
CA ILE A 210 -18.89 1.89 27.42
C ILE A 210 -18.83 2.29 25.94
N THR A 211 -18.14 3.39 25.63
CA THR A 211 -18.05 3.92 24.26
C THR A 211 -17.37 2.93 23.33
N ASP A 212 -16.23 2.35 23.71
CA ASP A 212 -15.51 1.33 22.93
C ASP A 212 -16.44 0.15 22.57
N LEU A 213 -17.13 -0.43 23.55
CA LEU A 213 -18.00 -1.57 23.31
C LEU A 213 -19.21 -1.23 22.44
N ALA A 214 -19.81 -0.06 22.64
CA ALA A 214 -20.92 0.42 21.80
C ALA A 214 -20.47 0.59 20.34
N LEU A 215 -19.30 1.20 20.13
CA LEU A 215 -18.72 1.38 18.79
C LEU A 215 -18.32 0.05 18.14
N ARG A 216 -17.82 -0.94 18.90
CA ARG A 216 -17.56 -2.29 18.37
C ARG A 216 -18.85 -3.00 17.96
N CYS A 217 -19.93 -2.88 18.74
CA CYS A 217 -21.25 -3.41 18.37
C CYS A 217 -21.74 -2.81 17.04
N LEU A 218 -21.65 -1.47 16.91
CA LEU A 218 -22.04 -0.75 15.70
C LEU A 218 -21.20 -1.17 14.49
N ASN A 219 -19.88 -1.19 14.62
CA ASN A 219 -18.98 -1.57 13.54
C ASN A 219 -19.20 -3.02 13.07
N ASN A 220 -19.44 -3.97 13.99
CA ASN A 220 -19.79 -5.35 13.62
C ASN A 220 -21.13 -5.41 12.88
N ALA A 221 -22.14 -4.66 13.37
CA ALA A 221 -23.45 -4.61 12.74
C ALA A 221 -23.40 -4.07 11.31
N LEU A 222 -22.65 -2.99 11.05
CA LEU A 222 -22.49 -2.40 9.72
C LEU A 222 -21.58 -3.23 8.80
N PHE A 223 -20.62 -3.95 9.37
CA PHE A 223 -19.77 -4.87 8.61
C PHE A 223 -20.60 -6.04 8.06
N LEU A 224 -21.39 -6.70 8.92
CA LEU A 224 -22.17 -7.88 8.57
C LEU A 224 -23.47 -7.57 7.82
N ASN A 225 -24.12 -6.44 8.12
CA ASN A 225 -25.39 -6.05 7.49
C ASN A 225 -25.16 -4.86 6.54
N GLN A 226 -24.94 -5.14 5.26
CA GLN A 226 -24.68 -4.09 4.27
C GLN A 226 -25.84 -3.11 4.13
N ASP A 227 -27.08 -3.62 4.21
CA ASP A 227 -28.32 -2.84 4.12
C ASP A 227 -28.48 -1.82 5.26
N ALA A 228 -27.75 -1.98 6.36
CA ALA A 228 -27.79 -1.06 7.50
C ALA A 228 -26.97 0.23 7.26
N ARG A 229 -26.04 0.24 6.31
CA ARG A 229 -25.06 1.34 6.11
C ARG A 229 -25.72 2.65 5.65
N LEU A 230 -26.63 2.59 4.70
CA LEU A 230 -27.34 3.76 4.20
C LEU A 230 -28.32 4.34 5.24
N PRO A 231 -29.19 3.53 5.90
CA PRO A 231 -30.01 4.03 7.02
C PRO A 231 -29.19 4.60 8.17
N PHE A 232 -28.02 4.01 8.49
CA PHE A 232 -27.16 4.48 9.57
C PHE A 232 -26.62 5.90 9.33
N SER A 233 -26.25 6.21 8.09
CA SER A 233 -25.72 7.53 7.70
C SER A 233 -26.81 8.58 7.43
N SER A 234 -28.08 8.17 7.37
CA SER A 234 -29.22 9.09 7.23
C SER A 234 -29.33 10.07 8.41
N ASP A 235 -29.94 11.23 8.16
CA ASP A 235 -30.21 12.24 9.20
C ASP A 235 -31.12 11.74 10.33
N GLU A 236 -31.85 10.64 10.11
CA GLU A 236 -32.73 10.05 11.13
C GLU A 236 -31.97 9.26 12.20
N VAL A 237 -30.86 8.63 11.83
CA VAL A 237 -30.01 7.88 12.76
C VAL A 237 -28.82 8.74 13.20
N GLY A 238 -28.23 9.48 12.27
CA GLY A 238 -27.13 10.40 12.54
C GLY A 238 -25.80 9.72 12.83
N GLY A 239 -25.60 8.47 12.37
CA GLY A 239 -24.39 7.70 12.63
C GLY A 239 -23.12 8.37 12.11
N GLY A 240 -23.17 8.93 10.89
CA GLY A 240 -22.05 9.69 10.33
C GLY A 240 -21.73 10.97 11.11
N HIS A 241 -22.74 11.64 11.69
CA HIS A 241 -22.55 12.82 12.52
C HIS A 241 -21.80 12.49 13.81
N VAL A 242 -22.13 11.34 14.42
CA VAL A 242 -21.41 10.83 15.60
C VAL A 242 -19.96 10.49 15.25
N ALA A 243 -19.72 9.88 14.08
CA ALA A 243 -18.38 9.57 13.61
C ALA A 243 -17.51 10.83 13.50
N VAL A 244 -18.00 11.88 12.84
CA VAL A 244 -17.28 13.17 12.72
C VAL A 244 -17.07 13.82 14.09
N ALA A 245 -18.05 13.75 14.99
CA ALA A 245 -17.93 14.29 16.35
C ALA A 245 -16.81 13.60 17.16
N LEU A 246 -16.65 12.29 17.06
CA LEU A 246 -15.59 11.54 17.73
C LEU A 246 -14.19 11.93 17.22
N LEU A 247 -14.07 12.25 15.93
CA LEU A 247 -12.80 12.64 15.30
C LEU A 247 -12.44 14.11 15.55
N SER A 248 -13.36 14.92 16.07
CA SER A 248 -13.19 16.38 16.22
C SER A 248 -12.07 16.81 17.18
N ARG A 249 -11.71 15.96 18.14
CA ARG A 249 -10.66 16.22 19.14
C ARG A 249 -9.74 15.02 19.30
N PRO A 250 -8.81 14.82 18.37
CA PRO A 250 -7.96 13.63 18.34
C PRO A 250 -7.06 13.51 19.58
N GLU A 251 -6.51 14.61 20.09
CA GLU A 251 -5.56 14.58 21.23
C GLU A 251 -6.19 14.10 22.55
N ASP A 252 -7.49 14.35 22.74
CA ASP A 252 -8.24 13.97 23.94
C ASP A 252 -9.01 12.63 23.77
N THR A 253 -8.89 11.99 22.61
CA THR A 253 -9.66 10.78 22.27
C THR A 253 -8.72 9.57 22.18
N PRO A 254 -9.05 8.44 22.82
CA PRO A 254 -8.20 7.25 22.76
C PRO A 254 -8.04 6.69 21.34
N ALA A 255 -6.90 6.07 21.06
CA ALA A 255 -6.57 5.54 19.73
C ALA A 255 -7.62 4.54 19.20
N ASP A 256 -8.09 3.62 20.03
CA ASP A 256 -9.13 2.64 19.66
C ASP A 256 -10.47 3.32 19.32
N ILE A 257 -10.81 4.42 19.99
CA ILE A 257 -12.03 5.18 19.72
C ILE A 257 -11.91 5.92 18.39
N LEU A 258 -10.76 6.53 18.09
CA LEU A 258 -10.50 7.16 16.80
C LEU A 258 -10.55 6.13 15.66
N PHE A 259 -9.95 4.95 15.85
CA PHE A 259 -10.04 3.84 14.89
C PHE A 259 -11.50 3.44 14.61
N LEU A 260 -12.28 3.21 15.67
CA LEU A 260 -13.69 2.82 15.52
C LEU A 260 -14.54 3.95 14.92
N GLY A 261 -14.26 5.20 15.26
CA GLY A 261 -14.91 6.38 14.69
C GLY A 261 -14.60 6.57 13.21
N ALA A 262 -13.33 6.44 12.82
CA ALA A 262 -12.89 6.47 11.42
C ALA A 262 -13.57 5.36 10.60
N ARG A 263 -13.74 4.16 11.16
CA ARG A 263 -14.45 3.06 10.51
C ARG A 263 -15.95 3.30 10.35
N LEU A 264 -16.60 3.95 11.33
CA LEU A 264 -17.99 4.41 11.18
C LEU A 264 -18.12 5.48 10.09
N LEU A 265 -17.14 6.39 10.01
CA LEU A 265 -17.09 7.40 8.95
C LEU A 265 -16.93 6.74 7.58
N PHE A 266 -16.02 5.78 7.45
CA PHE A 266 -15.85 4.97 6.25
C PHE A 266 -17.16 4.32 5.80
N PHE A 267 -17.88 3.64 6.69
CA PHE A 267 -19.19 3.06 6.33
C PHE A 267 -20.24 4.09 5.94
N SER A 268 -20.15 5.30 6.48
CA SER A 268 -21.09 6.40 6.20
C SER A 268 -20.81 7.08 4.86
N THR A 269 -19.58 7.00 4.36
CA THR A 269 -19.12 7.63 3.11
C THR A 269 -19.05 6.65 1.93
N LEU A 270 -19.32 5.36 2.13
CA LEU A 270 -19.37 4.36 1.05
C LEU A 270 -20.38 4.73 -0.04
N PHE A 271 -19.98 4.54 -1.30
CA PHE A 271 -20.77 4.84 -2.49
C PHE A 271 -21.26 6.30 -2.51
N GLN A 272 -22.29 6.59 -3.31
CA GLN A 272 -22.87 7.94 -3.41
C GLN A 272 -23.87 8.21 -2.26
N SER A 273 -23.46 7.89 -1.02
CA SER A 273 -24.26 8.22 0.18
C SER A 273 -24.52 9.74 0.24
N PRO A 274 -25.78 10.19 0.48
CA PRO A 274 -26.08 11.61 0.68
C PRO A 274 -25.28 12.24 1.80
N PHE A 275 -24.83 11.41 2.76
CA PHE A 275 -23.99 11.86 3.86
C PHE A 275 -22.66 12.45 3.39
N ASN A 276 -22.09 12.05 2.25
CA ASN A 276 -20.84 12.65 1.73
C ASN A 276 -20.96 14.17 1.57
N LYS A 277 -22.11 14.66 1.09
CA LYS A 277 -22.38 16.09 1.00
C LYS A 277 -22.50 16.73 2.37
N THR A 278 -23.26 16.12 3.28
CA THR A 278 -23.41 16.62 4.64
C THR A 278 -22.07 16.68 5.37
N ALA A 279 -21.24 15.65 5.25
CA ALA A 279 -19.93 15.56 5.87
C ALA A 279 -19.04 16.74 5.46
N VAL A 280 -18.95 17.02 4.16
CA VAL A 280 -18.07 18.07 3.64
C VAL A 280 -18.69 19.45 3.85
N ALA A 281 -19.90 19.70 3.34
CA ALA A 281 -20.51 21.03 3.31
C ALA A 281 -21.10 21.51 4.65
N MET A 282 -21.52 20.60 5.54
CA MET A 282 -22.22 20.98 6.79
C MET A 282 -21.40 20.70 8.05
N LEU A 283 -20.55 19.66 8.04
CA LEU A 283 -19.79 19.24 9.21
C LEU A 283 -18.31 19.62 9.15
N ASN A 284 -17.82 20.12 8.01
CA ASN A 284 -16.39 20.37 7.77
C ASN A 284 -15.52 19.13 8.05
N ALA A 285 -16.00 17.96 7.64
CA ALA A 285 -15.33 16.68 7.93
C ALA A 285 -13.89 16.66 7.43
N VAL A 286 -13.60 17.19 6.24
CA VAL A 286 -12.23 17.22 5.67
C VAL A 286 -11.25 17.93 6.60
N LYS A 287 -11.64 19.08 7.16
CA LYS A 287 -10.80 19.83 8.09
C LYS A 287 -10.58 19.08 9.40
N ILE A 288 -11.59 18.36 9.87
CA ILE A 288 -11.49 17.51 11.06
C ILE A 288 -10.59 16.30 10.78
N GLU A 289 -10.72 15.66 9.62
CA GLU A 289 -9.86 14.57 9.16
C GLU A 289 -8.40 15.04 9.08
N ALA A 290 -8.14 16.23 8.54
CA ALA A 290 -6.82 16.83 8.44
C ALA A 290 -6.15 16.96 9.81
N VAL A 291 -6.83 17.58 10.78
CA VAL A 291 -6.35 17.72 12.16
C VAL A 291 -6.14 16.35 12.81
N CYS A 292 -7.03 15.39 12.55
CA CYS A 292 -6.91 14.05 13.10
C CYS A 292 -5.73 13.27 12.51
N VAL A 293 -5.45 13.41 11.21
CA VAL A 293 -4.28 12.80 10.56
C VAL A 293 -2.98 13.38 11.11
N ASP A 294 -2.89 14.71 11.25
CA ASP A 294 -1.69 15.34 11.84
C ASP A 294 -1.45 14.88 13.28
N ALA A 295 -2.51 14.79 14.09
CA ALA A 295 -2.41 14.30 15.46
C ALA A 295 -1.99 12.82 15.54
N LEU A 296 -2.53 11.96 14.66
CA LEU A 296 -2.14 10.55 14.56
C LEU A 296 -0.71 10.38 14.06
N LEU A 297 -0.30 11.14 13.04
CA LEU A 297 1.07 11.14 12.53
C LEU A 297 2.06 11.53 13.62
N LYS A 298 1.79 12.63 14.32
CA LYS A 298 2.60 13.07 15.46
C LYS A 298 2.67 12.00 16.56
N ALA A 299 1.54 11.38 16.90
CA ALA A 299 1.50 10.31 17.91
C ALA A 299 2.32 9.08 17.51
N ILE A 300 2.33 8.71 16.22
CA ILE A 300 3.16 7.61 15.69
C ILE A 300 4.64 7.96 15.81
N LEU A 301 5.02 9.18 15.43
CA LEU A 301 6.41 9.64 15.53
C LEU A 301 6.88 9.73 16.98
N ASP A 302 6.04 10.25 17.88
CA ASP A 302 6.33 10.32 19.32
C ASP A 302 6.52 8.92 19.91
N LYS A 303 5.63 7.96 19.59
CA LYS A 303 5.75 6.57 20.06
C LYS A 303 6.98 5.85 19.52
N LYS A 304 7.42 6.20 18.32
CA LYS A 304 8.64 5.65 17.73
C LYS A 304 9.90 6.23 18.37
N ALA A 305 9.88 7.52 18.70
CA ALA A 305 10.99 8.19 19.38
C ALA A 305 11.10 7.75 20.86
N ASP A 306 9.96 7.64 21.55
CA ASP A 306 9.84 7.16 22.92
C ASP A 306 8.60 6.27 23.07
N SER A 307 8.82 4.98 23.31
CA SER A 307 7.73 4.01 23.49
C SER A 307 6.85 4.32 24.70
N ASN A 308 7.40 5.02 25.70
CA ASN A 308 6.71 5.43 26.92
C ASN A 308 6.09 6.84 26.83
N ALA A 309 6.14 7.49 25.66
CA ALA A 309 5.51 8.78 25.46
C ALA A 309 4.04 8.73 25.90
N ALA A 310 3.60 9.76 26.61
CA ALA A 310 2.26 9.88 27.17
C ALA A 310 1.77 11.35 27.22
N GLY A 311 2.24 12.18 26.28
CA GLY A 311 1.97 13.62 26.27
C GLY A 311 0.51 14.01 26.04
N THR A 312 -0.30 13.12 25.45
CA THR A 312 -1.73 13.29 25.21
C THR A 312 -2.49 11.99 25.48
N VAL A 313 -3.83 12.04 25.58
CA VAL A 313 -4.67 10.83 25.76
C VAL A 313 -4.48 9.87 24.59
N LEU A 314 -4.39 10.41 23.37
CA LEU A 314 -4.13 9.64 22.16
C LEU A 314 -2.82 8.85 22.26
N VAL A 315 -1.72 9.54 22.60
CA VAL A 315 -0.39 8.92 22.70
C VAL A 315 -0.34 7.93 23.86
N ALA A 316 -0.91 8.27 25.02
CA ALA A 316 -0.90 7.39 26.19
C ALA A 316 -1.70 6.09 25.95
N SER A 317 -2.77 6.13 25.16
CA SER A 317 -3.69 5.00 24.96
C SER A 317 -3.34 4.09 23.78
N GLY A 318 -2.56 4.55 22.81
CA GLY A 318 -2.29 3.81 21.56
C GLY A 318 -0.89 3.22 21.46
N SER A 319 -0.81 1.94 21.06
CA SER A 319 0.44 1.37 20.51
C SER A 319 0.69 1.87 19.08
N GLU A 320 1.93 1.75 18.58
CA GLU A 320 2.29 2.10 17.20
C GLU A 320 1.38 1.39 16.18
N ALA A 321 1.08 0.11 16.39
CA ALA A 321 0.18 -0.65 15.52
C ALA A 321 -1.26 -0.09 15.54
N GLN A 322 -1.81 0.21 16.72
CA GLN A 322 -3.17 0.78 16.84
C GLN A 322 -3.27 2.16 16.19
N LEU A 323 -2.25 3.02 16.37
CA LEU A 323 -2.20 4.34 15.75
C LEU A 323 -2.13 4.24 14.22
N ASN A 324 -1.31 3.33 13.68
CA ASN A 324 -1.27 3.06 12.24
C ASN A 324 -2.60 2.52 11.70
N MET A 325 -3.29 1.66 12.45
CA MET A 325 -4.63 1.17 12.09
C MET A 325 -5.66 2.29 12.06
N ALA A 326 -5.67 3.17 13.06
CA ALA A 326 -6.56 4.33 13.13
C ALA A 326 -6.32 5.28 11.94
N LEU A 327 -5.06 5.60 11.65
CA LEU A 327 -4.68 6.44 10.51
C LEU A 327 -5.08 5.80 9.17
N SER A 328 -4.86 4.50 9.02
CA SER A 328 -5.24 3.74 7.84
C SER A 328 -6.76 3.79 7.57
N ASP A 329 -7.59 3.53 8.58
CA ASP A 329 -9.05 3.57 8.42
C ASP A 329 -9.57 4.99 8.16
N LEU A 330 -8.94 6.02 8.72
CA LEU A 330 -9.27 7.42 8.45
C LEU A 330 -8.96 7.81 7.00
N LEU A 331 -7.80 7.41 6.47
CA LEU A 331 -7.42 7.66 5.09
C LEU A 331 -8.34 6.94 4.09
N LYS A 332 -8.84 5.75 4.43
CA LYS A 332 -9.87 5.07 3.61
C LYS A 332 -11.19 5.85 3.58
N ALA A 333 -11.63 6.38 4.72
CA ALA A 333 -12.82 7.21 4.79
C ALA A 333 -12.68 8.48 3.95
N HIS A 334 -11.51 9.11 4.02
CA HIS A 334 -11.17 10.28 3.21
C HIS A 334 -11.11 9.98 1.71
N PHE A 335 -10.55 8.82 1.32
CA PHE A 335 -10.54 8.36 -0.08
C PHE A 335 -11.97 8.25 -0.64
N ASN A 336 -12.92 7.71 0.13
CA ASN A 336 -14.32 7.67 -0.28
C ASN A 336 -14.88 9.09 -0.53
N ILE A 337 -14.59 10.04 0.36
CA ILE A 337 -15.02 11.43 0.21
C ILE A 337 -14.44 12.02 -1.10
N CYS A 338 -13.15 11.81 -1.37
CA CYS A 338 -12.51 12.25 -2.61
C CYS A 338 -13.18 11.66 -3.86
N LEU A 339 -13.56 10.39 -3.79
CA LEU A 339 -14.16 9.69 -4.93
C LEU A 339 -15.60 10.11 -5.22
N TYR A 340 -16.41 10.36 -4.18
CA TYR A 340 -17.86 10.52 -4.33
C TYR A 340 -18.35 11.95 -4.20
N TYR A 341 -17.75 12.78 -3.32
CA TYR A 341 -18.27 14.12 -3.07
C TYR A 341 -18.21 15.06 -4.28
N PRO A 342 -17.09 15.17 -5.04
CA PRO A 342 -17.04 16.03 -6.22
C PRO A 342 -18.12 15.67 -7.26
N ARG A 343 -18.40 14.37 -7.45
CA ARG A 343 -19.44 13.89 -8.37
C ARG A 343 -20.84 14.33 -7.94
N ILE A 344 -21.11 14.31 -6.63
CA ILE A 344 -22.39 14.76 -6.06
C ILE A 344 -22.52 16.28 -6.24
N ALA A 345 -21.46 17.04 -5.94
CA ALA A 345 -21.45 18.49 -6.08
C ALA A 345 -21.68 18.93 -7.54
N ASP A 346 -21.00 18.29 -8.50
CA ASP A 346 -21.15 18.56 -9.94
C ASP A 346 -22.56 18.21 -10.44
N ALA A 347 -23.13 17.09 -9.99
CA ALA A 347 -24.47 16.68 -10.37
C ALA A 347 -25.52 17.70 -9.89
N GLU A 348 -25.38 18.21 -8.67
CA GLU A 348 -26.27 19.25 -8.14
C GLU A 348 -26.10 20.59 -8.84
N ALA A 349 -24.86 20.99 -9.15
CA ALA A 349 -24.59 22.20 -9.91
C ALA A 349 -25.24 22.15 -11.31
N LYS A 350 -25.15 21.01 -11.99
CA LYS A 350 -25.83 20.77 -13.28
C LYS A 350 -27.35 20.82 -13.15
N GLN A 351 -27.92 20.22 -12.10
CA GLN A 351 -29.37 20.29 -11.83
C GLN A 351 -29.84 21.73 -11.56
N GLN A 352 -29.07 22.51 -10.80
CA GLN A 352 -29.38 23.92 -10.53
C GLN A 352 -29.27 24.78 -11.80
N GLN A 353 -28.28 24.52 -12.65
CA GLN A 353 -28.16 25.18 -13.96
C GLN A 353 -29.35 24.85 -14.86
N HIS A 354 -29.73 23.57 -14.98
CA HIS A 354 -30.92 23.19 -15.76
C HIS A 354 -32.23 23.76 -15.19
N ALA A 355 -32.35 23.87 -13.87
CA ALA A 355 -33.52 24.51 -13.24
C ALA A 355 -33.54 26.03 -13.49
N ALA A 356 -32.38 26.70 -13.47
CA ALA A 356 -32.26 28.11 -13.81
C ALA A 356 -32.53 28.37 -15.30
N GLU A 357 -32.00 27.54 -16.19
CA GLU A 357 -32.29 27.58 -17.63
C GLU A 357 -33.75 27.25 -17.94
N ALA A 358 -34.39 26.35 -17.20
CA ALA A 358 -35.82 26.06 -17.34
C ALA A 358 -36.70 27.22 -16.85
N ALA A 359 -36.24 28.00 -15.86
CA ALA A 359 -36.88 29.24 -15.44
C ALA A 359 -36.65 30.40 -16.42
N ASP A 360 -35.51 30.42 -17.13
CA ASP A 360 -35.13 31.46 -18.09
C ASP A 360 -35.59 31.17 -19.54
N ARG A 361 -36.24 30.01 -19.79
CA ARG A 361 -36.89 29.66 -21.07
C ARG A 361 -38.13 30.50 -21.43
N THR A 362 -38.23 31.72 -20.90
CA THR A 362 -39.01 32.83 -21.50
C THR A 362 -38.15 33.79 -22.34
N ALA A 363 -36.83 33.59 -22.47
CA ALA A 363 -36.01 34.35 -23.42
C ALA A 363 -34.87 33.51 -24.03
N ASN A 364 -35.00 33.25 -25.34
CA ASN A 364 -34.01 32.89 -26.35
C ASN A 364 -32.88 31.87 -26.06
N LYS A 365 -32.94 30.77 -26.83
CA LYS A 365 -31.89 29.77 -27.00
C LYS A 365 -30.65 30.34 -27.68
N THR A 366 -29.48 30.09 -27.10
CA THR A 366 -28.24 29.90 -27.86
C THR A 366 -27.50 28.71 -27.27
N GLU A 367 -27.36 27.65 -28.05
CA GLU A 367 -26.64 26.44 -27.69
C GLU A 367 -25.14 26.75 -27.63
N SER A 368 -24.52 26.53 -26.47
CA SER A 368 -23.06 26.48 -26.37
C SER A 368 -22.69 25.10 -25.83
N GLU A 369 -22.15 24.28 -26.72
CA GLU A 369 -21.52 23.01 -26.39
C GLU A 369 -20.39 23.26 -25.39
N LYS A 370 -20.53 22.76 -24.16
CA LYS A 370 -19.40 22.57 -23.24
C LYS A 370 -19.22 21.08 -23.01
N GLY A 371 -18.03 20.61 -23.41
CA GLY A 371 -17.61 19.22 -23.28
C GLY A 371 -17.84 18.71 -21.86
N GLY A 372 -18.52 17.56 -21.77
CA GLY A 372 -18.68 16.85 -20.51
C GLY A 372 -17.32 16.49 -19.96
N ALA A 373 -17.06 16.84 -18.71
CA ALA A 373 -15.87 16.40 -17.99
C ALA A 373 -15.73 14.89 -18.12
N ILE A 374 -14.58 14.48 -18.65
CA ILE A 374 -14.20 13.09 -18.85
C ILE A 374 -13.99 12.45 -17.47
N LEU A 375 -14.23 11.14 -17.40
CA LEU A 375 -14.11 10.32 -16.20
C LEU A 375 -12.78 10.60 -15.44
N GLY A 376 -12.86 11.21 -14.25
CA GLY A 376 -11.72 11.34 -13.33
C GLY A 376 -11.24 12.76 -13.00
N GLU A 377 -11.82 13.82 -13.56
CA GLU A 377 -11.35 15.21 -13.36
C GLU A 377 -12.19 16.06 -12.38
N ALA A 378 -13.27 15.52 -11.82
CA ALA A 378 -14.10 16.26 -10.87
C ALA A 378 -13.36 16.42 -9.52
N PHE A 379 -13.00 17.65 -9.16
CA PHE A 379 -12.37 18.00 -7.89
C PHE A 379 -13.08 19.18 -7.22
N HIS A 380 -13.19 19.14 -5.89
CA HIS A 380 -13.80 20.24 -5.12
C HIS A 380 -12.79 20.90 -4.18
N PRO A 381 -12.69 22.25 -4.14
CA PRO A 381 -11.71 22.97 -3.30
C PRO A 381 -11.80 22.70 -1.79
N GLU A 382 -12.97 22.32 -1.27
CA GLU A 382 -13.12 21.96 0.15
C GLU A 382 -12.28 20.73 0.57
N LEU A 383 -11.78 19.94 -0.38
CA LEU A 383 -10.89 18.82 -0.11
C LEU A 383 -9.45 19.27 0.21
N LEU A 384 -9.08 20.52 -0.13
CA LEU A 384 -7.68 20.99 -0.03
C LEU A 384 -7.10 21.02 1.38
N ASP A 385 -7.94 21.10 2.42
CA ASP A 385 -7.48 21.12 3.82
C ASP A 385 -6.72 19.84 4.20
N MET A 386 -6.98 18.71 3.54
CA MET A 386 -6.33 17.42 3.81
C MET A 386 -5.02 17.23 3.04
N LEU A 387 -4.72 18.07 2.05
CA LEU A 387 -3.52 17.94 1.22
C LEU A 387 -2.20 18.02 2.01
N PRO A 388 -1.97 19.01 2.91
CA PRO A 388 -0.74 19.06 3.70
C PRO A 388 -0.51 17.85 4.61
N PRO A 389 -1.54 17.35 5.36
CA PRO A 389 -1.42 16.10 6.11
C PRO A 389 -1.06 14.89 5.25
N LEU A 390 -1.64 14.75 4.05
CA LEU A 390 -1.32 13.63 3.14
C LEU A 390 0.16 13.63 2.70
N ILE A 391 0.69 14.81 2.35
CA ILE A 391 2.11 14.97 2.00
C ILE A 391 2.99 14.66 3.22
N SER A 392 2.58 15.10 4.41
CA SER A 392 3.29 14.84 5.67
C SER A 392 3.34 13.36 6.00
N VAL A 393 2.23 12.62 5.82
CA VAL A 393 2.18 11.16 6.00
C VAL A 393 3.20 10.46 5.10
N ILE A 394 3.29 10.83 3.82
CA ILE A 394 4.24 10.20 2.89
C ILE A 394 5.69 10.54 3.24
N THR A 395 5.97 11.80 3.56
CA THR A 395 7.33 12.30 3.75
C THR A 395 7.91 12.01 5.13
N GLN A 396 7.08 11.98 6.18
CA GLN A 396 7.53 11.87 7.56
C GLN A 396 7.39 10.46 8.13
N LEU A 397 6.41 9.65 7.68
CA LEU A 397 6.28 8.30 8.22
C LEU A 397 7.52 7.46 7.87
N PRO A 398 8.13 6.78 8.85
CA PRO A 398 9.28 5.93 8.62
C PRO A 398 8.98 4.80 7.62
N ILE A 399 9.98 4.46 6.80
CA ILE A 399 9.88 3.29 5.92
C ILE A 399 9.95 2.02 6.79
N THR A 400 9.02 1.10 6.56
CA THR A 400 8.95 -0.18 7.27
C THR A 400 9.87 -1.23 6.63
N SER A 401 10.31 -2.20 7.43
CA SER A 401 11.08 -3.37 6.97
C SER A 401 10.39 -4.62 7.54
N PRO A 402 10.25 -5.72 6.77
CA PRO A 402 10.93 -6.00 5.50
C PRO A 402 10.18 -5.48 4.26
N VAL A 403 8.92 -5.05 4.42
CA VAL A 403 8.11 -4.47 3.34
C VAL A 403 8.11 -2.93 3.45
N PRO A 404 8.66 -2.20 2.45
CA PRO A 404 8.79 -0.74 2.48
C PRO A 404 7.48 0.04 2.39
N LEU A 405 6.53 -0.43 1.57
CA LEU A 405 5.30 0.28 1.26
C LEU A 405 4.09 -0.51 1.78
N MET A 406 3.50 -0.01 2.86
CA MET A 406 2.36 -0.62 3.55
C MET A 406 1.35 0.45 3.97
N PRO A 407 0.11 0.08 4.31
CA PRO A 407 -0.79 0.95 5.05
C PRO A 407 -0.10 1.46 6.34
N PRO A 408 -0.24 2.75 6.69
CA PRO A 408 -1.17 3.75 6.13
C PRO A 408 -0.68 4.49 4.87
N THR A 409 0.61 4.43 4.51
CA THR A 409 1.20 5.19 3.39
C THR A 409 0.54 4.88 2.04
N THR A 410 0.19 3.62 1.78
CA THR A 410 -0.52 3.21 0.56
C THR A 410 -1.86 3.94 0.39
N HIS A 411 -2.61 4.11 1.47
CA HIS A 411 -3.89 4.85 1.44
C HIS A 411 -3.68 6.35 1.21
N ALA A 412 -2.59 6.93 1.73
CA ALA A 412 -2.26 8.33 1.47
C ALA A 412 -1.91 8.57 -0.02
N ILE A 413 -1.14 7.66 -0.63
CA ILE A 413 -0.84 7.68 -2.08
C ILE A 413 -2.14 7.57 -2.89
N ALA A 414 -3.01 6.61 -2.54
CA ALA A 414 -4.29 6.43 -3.22
C ALA A 414 -5.20 7.66 -3.10
N ALA A 415 -5.22 8.33 -1.93
CA ALA A 415 -5.96 9.58 -1.75
C ALA A 415 -5.40 10.69 -2.65
N LEU A 416 -4.08 10.87 -2.69
CA LEU A 416 -3.42 11.91 -3.50
C LEU A 416 -3.65 11.79 -5.00
N LEU A 417 -3.88 10.58 -5.54
CA LEU A 417 -4.25 10.40 -6.94
C LEU A 417 -5.49 11.23 -7.34
N ASN A 418 -6.41 11.47 -6.39
CA ASN A 418 -7.63 12.25 -6.62
C ASN A 418 -7.40 13.78 -6.57
N TYR A 419 -6.20 14.26 -6.22
CA TYR A 419 -5.90 15.69 -6.11
C TYR A 419 -5.25 16.23 -7.40
N PRO A 420 -5.71 17.35 -7.98
CA PRO A 420 -5.05 17.98 -9.12
C PRO A 420 -3.62 18.42 -8.77
N LEU A 421 -2.65 18.18 -9.65
CA LEU A 421 -1.25 18.45 -9.32
C LEU A 421 -0.94 19.93 -9.18
N SER A 422 -1.72 20.80 -9.81
CA SER A 422 -1.63 22.25 -9.64
C SER A 422 -1.76 22.68 -8.18
N HIS A 423 -2.55 21.96 -7.37
CA HIS A 423 -2.67 22.21 -5.94
C HIS A 423 -1.56 21.54 -5.14
N VAL A 424 -1.18 20.31 -5.50
CA VAL A 424 -0.05 19.59 -4.88
C VAL A 424 1.22 20.42 -4.98
N LYS A 425 1.55 20.96 -6.17
CA LYS A 425 2.72 21.82 -6.38
C LYS A 425 2.71 23.06 -5.50
N LYS A 426 1.56 23.74 -5.37
CA LYS A 426 1.43 24.95 -4.52
C LYS A 426 1.75 24.62 -3.05
N GLU A 427 1.26 23.49 -2.55
CA GLU A 427 1.56 23.09 -1.17
C GLU A 427 3.02 22.64 -1.00
N LEU A 428 3.60 21.94 -1.98
CA LEU A 428 5.02 21.58 -1.97
C LEU A 428 5.93 22.81 -1.90
N VAL A 429 5.67 23.84 -2.69
CA VAL A 429 6.42 25.11 -2.67
C VAL A 429 6.30 25.81 -1.31
N LYS A 430 5.12 25.79 -0.70
CA LYS A 430 4.88 26.37 0.63
C LYS A 430 5.61 25.62 1.75
N SER A 431 5.79 24.31 1.58
CA SER A 431 6.45 23.43 2.57
C SER A 431 7.98 23.42 2.51
N GLN A 432 8.60 24.04 1.48
CA GLN A 432 10.06 24.09 1.40
C GLN A 432 10.65 24.91 2.57
N PRO A 433 11.55 24.34 3.38
CA PRO A 433 12.25 25.10 4.40
C PRO A 433 13.13 26.18 3.73
N PRO A 434 13.40 27.31 4.40
CA PRO A 434 14.36 28.28 3.90
C PRO A 434 15.74 27.63 3.67
N PRO A 435 16.54 28.11 2.71
CA PRO A 435 17.75 27.44 2.20
C PRO A 435 18.90 27.22 3.20
N SER A 436 18.70 27.52 4.49
CA SER A 436 19.72 27.49 5.55
C SER A 436 19.64 26.31 6.51
N SER A 437 18.77 25.32 6.30
CA SER A 437 18.65 24.14 7.19
C SER A 437 18.53 22.83 6.41
N ILE A 438 19.58 22.44 5.68
CA ILE A 438 19.71 21.09 5.11
C ILE A 438 20.34 20.19 6.19
N THR A 439 19.52 19.67 7.09
CA THR A 439 19.91 18.50 7.88
C THR A 439 19.61 17.25 7.05
N THR A 440 20.66 16.62 6.54
CA THR A 440 20.63 15.35 5.81
C THR A 440 19.94 14.26 6.62
N SER A 441 18.69 13.94 6.28
CA SER A 441 18.01 12.77 6.82
C SER A 441 18.63 11.50 6.25
N ALA A 442 19.15 10.63 7.12
CA ALA A 442 19.68 9.32 6.76
C ALA A 442 18.60 8.48 6.04
N GLY A 443 18.76 8.29 4.73
CA GLY A 443 17.83 7.53 3.88
C GLY A 443 17.80 7.93 2.39
N SER A 444 18.64 8.86 1.96
CA SER A 444 18.59 9.50 0.64
C SER A 444 19.46 8.82 -0.43
N SER A 445 19.39 7.50 -0.60
CA SER A 445 20.05 6.84 -1.73
C SER A 445 19.19 5.72 -2.30
N LEU A 446 19.27 5.56 -3.62
CA LEU A 446 18.75 4.37 -4.28
C LEU A 446 19.53 3.12 -3.83
N THR A 447 18.88 1.96 -3.88
CA THR A 447 19.46 0.64 -3.60
C THR A 447 20.67 0.37 -4.48
N ILE A 448 20.61 0.80 -5.74
CA ILE A 448 21.70 0.75 -6.71
C ILE A 448 21.67 2.08 -7.48
N PRO A 449 22.80 2.82 -7.53
CA PRO A 449 22.85 4.10 -8.25
C PRO A 449 22.73 3.87 -9.76
N ILE A 450 21.92 4.69 -10.44
CA ILE A 450 21.73 4.63 -11.90
C ILE A 450 22.91 5.31 -12.62
N SER A 451 23.25 6.53 -12.19
CA SER A 451 24.38 7.32 -12.68
C SER A 451 24.75 8.42 -11.66
N LYS A 452 25.83 9.17 -11.94
CA LYS A 452 26.20 10.33 -11.10
C LYS A 452 25.14 11.42 -11.19
N THR A 453 24.73 11.77 -12.41
CA THR A 453 23.69 12.78 -12.66
C THR A 453 22.37 12.42 -11.98
N SER A 454 21.96 11.16 -12.06
CA SER A 454 20.76 10.67 -11.38
C SER A 454 20.85 10.79 -9.85
N THR A 455 22.00 10.46 -9.28
CA THR A 455 22.22 10.56 -7.83
C THR A 455 22.14 12.01 -7.34
N ASP A 456 22.73 12.94 -8.08
CA ASP A 456 22.70 14.36 -7.74
C ASP A 456 21.29 14.95 -7.94
N ALA A 457 20.60 14.59 -9.03
CA ALA A 457 19.22 14.98 -9.27
C ALA A 457 18.28 14.43 -8.18
N PHE A 458 18.48 13.19 -7.74
CA PHE A 458 17.69 12.57 -6.67
C PHE A 458 17.90 13.28 -5.33
N ARG A 459 19.14 13.71 -5.03
CA ARG A 459 19.44 14.49 -3.82
C ARG A 459 18.85 15.91 -3.87
N ALA A 460 18.78 16.51 -5.04
CA ALA A 460 18.19 17.83 -5.25
C ALA A 460 16.65 17.83 -5.32
N ALA A 461 16.04 16.65 -5.52
CA ALA A 461 14.59 16.53 -5.68
C ALA A 461 13.82 16.92 -4.40
N PRO A 462 12.59 17.47 -4.54
CA PRO A 462 11.70 17.69 -3.41
C PRO A 462 11.49 16.41 -2.58
N SER A 463 11.39 16.54 -1.26
CA SER A 463 11.26 15.41 -0.32
C SER A 463 10.12 14.45 -0.68
N TYR A 464 9.01 14.99 -1.18
CA TYR A 464 7.88 14.22 -1.67
C TYR A 464 8.25 13.31 -2.85
N ILE A 465 8.95 13.83 -3.86
CA ILE A 465 9.36 13.07 -5.05
C ILE A 465 10.41 12.03 -4.69
N SER A 466 11.46 12.43 -3.96
CA SER A 466 12.50 11.49 -3.55
C SER A 466 11.92 10.34 -2.73
N ARG A 467 10.95 10.62 -1.86
CA ARG A 467 10.26 9.60 -1.05
C ARG A 467 9.41 8.63 -1.88
N LEU A 468 8.64 9.11 -2.86
CA LEU A 468 7.88 8.23 -3.77
C LEU A 468 8.83 7.31 -4.56
N ILE A 469 9.94 7.85 -5.08
CA ILE A 469 10.95 7.06 -5.78
C ILE A 469 11.62 6.05 -4.85
N THR A 470 11.92 6.41 -3.60
CA THR A 470 12.46 5.46 -2.60
C THR A 470 11.50 4.30 -2.35
N TYR A 471 10.19 4.56 -2.25
CA TYR A 471 9.21 3.47 -2.12
C TYR A 471 9.21 2.55 -3.34
N SER A 472 9.22 3.11 -4.56
CA SER A 472 9.30 2.34 -5.79
C SER A 472 10.57 1.48 -5.84
N ASP A 473 11.73 2.07 -5.55
CA ASP A 473 13.01 1.39 -5.57
C ASP A 473 13.10 0.26 -4.56
N LEU A 474 12.74 0.51 -3.29
CA LEU A 474 12.82 -0.52 -2.25
C LEU A 474 11.83 -1.66 -2.50
N MET A 475 10.62 -1.35 -2.96
CA MET A 475 9.63 -2.38 -3.30
C MET A 475 10.10 -3.21 -4.50
N LEU A 476 10.56 -2.55 -5.58
CA LEU A 476 11.04 -3.27 -6.75
C LEU A 476 12.33 -4.06 -6.43
N ALA A 477 13.20 -3.54 -5.56
CA ALA A 477 14.37 -4.29 -5.07
C ALA A 477 13.95 -5.54 -4.29
N ARG A 478 12.95 -5.42 -3.43
CA ARG A 478 12.48 -6.56 -2.63
C ARG A 478 11.99 -7.69 -3.52
N TYR A 479 11.22 -7.39 -4.56
CA TYR A 479 10.55 -8.41 -5.36
C TYR A 479 11.32 -8.83 -6.62
N PHE A 480 12.12 -7.94 -7.23
CA PHE A 480 12.76 -8.19 -8.53
C PHE A 480 14.32 -8.18 -8.49
N ALA A 481 14.95 -8.35 -7.33
CA ALA A 481 16.42 -8.27 -7.20
C ALA A 481 17.20 -9.58 -7.30
N SER A 482 16.57 -10.76 -7.28
CA SER A 482 17.35 -12.00 -7.34
C SER A 482 18.03 -12.07 -8.71
N ALA A 483 19.36 -12.01 -8.74
CA ALA A 483 20.10 -12.30 -9.96
C ALA A 483 20.56 -13.76 -9.85
N SER A 484 20.22 -14.59 -10.83
CA SER A 484 20.91 -15.87 -10.98
C SER A 484 22.29 -15.58 -11.59
N THR A 485 23.34 -16.22 -11.07
CA THR A 485 24.62 -16.29 -11.76
C THR A 485 24.44 -17.19 -12.98
N GLY A 486 24.50 -16.61 -14.18
CA GLY A 486 24.51 -17.38 -15.43
C GLY A 486 25.81 -18.17 -15.59
N GLU A 487 25.82 -19.11 -16.54
CA GLU A 487 26.95 -20.02 -16.81
C GLU A 487 28.26 -19.29 -17.18
N GLU A 488 28.18 -18.04 -17.64
CA GLU A 488 29.33 -17.18 -18.00
C GLU A 488 29.76 -16.20 -16.88
N GLY A 489 29.25 -16.34 -15.66
CA GLY A 489 29.52 -15.39 -14.56
C GLY A 489 28.81 -14.03 -14.70
N ARG A 490 28.03 -13.82 -15.78
CA ARG A 490 27.15 -12.65 -15.96
C ARG A 490 25.92 -12.79 -15.08
N ARG A 491 25.58 -11.74 -14.31
CA ARG A 491 24.35 -11.70 -13.51
C ARG A 491 23.16 -11.54 -14.44
N VAL A 492 22.30 -12.55 -14.51
CA VAL A 492 21.03 -12.49 -15.25
C VAL A 492 19.94 -12.05 -14.27
N PRO A 493 19.21 -10.95 -14.55
CA PRO A 493 18.07 -10.58 -13.71
C PRO A 493 17.01 -11.69 -13.69
N GLU A 494 16.43 -11.96 -12.52
CA GLU A 494 15.27 -12.85 -12.42
C GLU A 494 14.12 -12.34 -13.31
N ASP A 495 13.45 -13.28 -13.97
CA ASP A 495 12.26 -13.04 -14.77
C ASP A 495 11.16 -12.40 -13.89
N VAL A 496 10.62 -11.26 -14.34
CA VAL A 496 9.55 -10.52 -13.64
C VAL A 496 8.26 -11.34 -13.50
N ASP A 497 8.09 -12.36 -14.33
CA ASP A 497 6.94 -13.27 -14.32
C ASP A 497 7.21 -14.59 -13.57
N SER A 498 8.30 -14.67 -12.81
CA SER A 498 8.63 -15.84 -12.01
C SER A 498 7.55 -16.12 -10.94
N LYS A 499 7.23 -17.40 -10.74
CA LYS A 499 6.26 -17.81 -9.70
C LYS A 499 6.77 -17.49 -8.29
N SER A 500 8.08 -17.41 -8.09
CA SER A 500 8.74 -17.04 -6.83
C SER A 500 8.34 -15.63 -6.39
N ILE A 501 8.18 -14.68 -7.30
CA ILE A 501 7.77 -13.30 -6.99
C ILE A 501 6.39 -13.29 -6.33
N LYS A 502 5.41 -13.95 -6.95
CA LYS A 502 4.03 -14.03 -6.42
C LYS A 502 3.97 -14.78 -5.10
N GLN A 503 4.78 -15.84 -4.94
CA GLN A 503 4.88 -16.57 -3.67
C GLN A 503 5.48 -15.68 -2.55
N LYS A 504 6.51 -14.89 -2.86
CA LYS A 504 7.13 -13.96 -1.91
C LYS A 504 6.19 -12.84 -1.52
N ALA A 505 5.47 -12.25 -2.47
CA ALA A 505 4.44 -11.23 -2.20
C ALA A 505 3.29 -11.78 -1.34
N SER A 506 2.82 -12.99 -1.65
CA SER A 506 1.79 -13.67 -0.86
C SER A 506 2.28 -14.02 0.56
N ALA A 507 3.54 -14.44 0.73
CA ALA A 507 4.14 -14.68 2.04
C ALA A 507 4.25 -13.39 2.89
N ASP A 508 4.47 -12.25 2.23
CA ASP A 508 4.43 -10.93 2.88
C ASP A 508 2.99 -10.41 3.09
N GLY A 509 1.98 -11.11 2.57
CA GLY A 509 0.56 -10.76 2.69
C GLY A 509 0.12 -9.58 1.80
N ILE A 510 0.78 -9.39 0.66
CA ILE A 510 0.60 -8.20 -0.19
C ILE A 510 0.27 -8.61 -1.63
N ASP A 511 -0.68 -7.89 -2.24
CA ASP A 511 -0.86 -7.87 -3.68
C ASP A 511 0.00 -6.73 -4.28
N LEU A 512 0.93 -7.11 -5.15
CA LEU A 512 1.87 -6.17 -5.78
C LEU A 512 1.15 -5.16 -6.66
N GLU A 513 0.11 -5.57 -7.39
CA GLU A 513 -0.61 -4.64 -8.28
C GLU A 513 -1.35 -3.60 -7.44
N ASP A 514 -2.14 -4.02 -6.45
CA ASP A 514 -2.92 -3.10 -5.62
C ASP A 514 -2.05 -2.13 -4.80
N THR A 515 -0.78 -2.49 -4.55
CA THR A 515 0.16 -1.69 -3.76
C THR A 515 1.03 -0.78 -4.62
N LEU A 516 1.62 -1.28 -5.71
CA LEU A 516 2.56 -0.54 -6.55
C LEU A 516 1.88 0.25 -7.67
N GLU A 517 0.74 -0.20 -8.20
CA GLU A 517 0.03 0.48 -9.29
C GLU A 517 -0.32 1.93 -8.90
N PRO A 518 -0.93 2.22 -7.73
CA PRO A 518 -1.25 3.60 -7.35
C PRO A 518 -0.02 4.50 -7.24
N LEU A 519 1.13 3.95 -6.82
CA LEU A 519 2.39 4.67 -6.71
C LEU A 519 2.95 5.03 -8.09
N LEU A 520 2.99 4.08 -9.03
CA LEU A 520 3.47 4.35 -10.39
C LEU A 520 2.53 5.29 -11.14
N LEU A 521 1.21 5.16 -10.95
CA LEU A 521 0.23 6.08 -11.52
C LEU A 521 0.41 7.51 -10.98
N LEU A 522 0.78 7.66 -9.70
CA LEU A 522 1.03 8.98 -9.13
C LEU A 522 2.30 9.62 -9.70
N LEU A 523 3.39 8.85 -9.83
CA LEU A 523 4.61 9.29 -10.51
C LEU A 523 4.33 9.65 -11.97
N ARG A 524 3.54 8.84 -12.67
CA ARG A 524 3.13 9.07 -14.06
C ARG A 524 2.30 10.34 -14.19
N LYS A 525 1.35 10.55 -13.28
CA LYS A 525 0.55 11.78 -13.21
C LYS A 525 1.45 13.00 -13.03
N ILE A 526 2.43 12.92 -12.12
CA ILE A 526 3.41 13.99 -11.87
C ILE A 526 4.21 14.33 -13.12
N ALA A 527 4.71 13.32 -13.83
CA ALA A 527 5.45 13.50 -15.07
C ALA A 527 4.58 14.11 -16.19
N ALA A 528 3.29 13.76 -16.25
CA ALA A 528 2.39 14.19 -17.32
C ALA A 528 1.86 15.63 -17.14
N GLU A 529 1.58 16.07 -15.91
CA GLU A 529 0.96 17.39 -15.68
C GLU A 529 1.95 18.52 -15.36
N ASP A 530 3.18 18.23 -14.93
CA ASP A 530 4.16 19.26 -14.53
C ASP A 530 5.53 19.07 -15.19
N THR A 531 5.94 20.06 -15.98
CA THR A 531 7.20 20.02 -16.76
C THR A 531 8.45 20.07 -15.87
N ASP A 532 8.42 20.84 -14.78
CA ASP A 532 9.58 20.99 -13.89
C ASP A 532 9.86 19.68 -13.13
N LEU A 533 8.82 19.09 -12.55
CA LEU A 533 8.88 17.82 -11.87
C LEU A 533 9.14 16.67 -12.85
N CYS A 534 8.62 16.75 -14.08
CA CYS A 534 8.96 15.82 -15.15
C CYS A 534 10.47 15.87 -15.47
N SER A 535 11.06 17.06 -15.65
CA SER A 535 12.51 17.19 -15.89
C SER A 535 13.35 16.64 -14.73
N THR A 536 12.87 16.80 -13.49
CA THR A 536 13.49 16.22 -12.29
C THR A 536 13.40 14.71 -12.32
N LEU A 537 12.23 14.14 -12.59
CA LEU A 537 12.01 12.69 -12.71
C LEU A 537 12.82 12.08 -13.86
N HIS A 538 12.87 12.75 -15.02
CA HIS A 538 13.67 12.35 -16.17
C HIS A 538 15.16 12.33 -15.81
N SER A 539 15.68 13.38 -15.16
CA SER A 539 17.08 13.44 -14.71
C SER A 539 17.43 12.35 -13.69
N ILE A 540 16.44 11.84 -12.94
CA ILE A 540 16.64 10.75 -11.97
C ILE A 540 16.55 9.38 -12.65
N LEU A 541 15.51 9.13 -13.43
CA LEU A 541 15.17 7.80 -13.94
C LEU A 541 15.78 7.51 -15.32
N LEU A 542 15.89 8.51 -16.19
CA LEU A 542 16.45 8.41 -17.55
C LEU A 542 17.55 9.45 -17.76
N PRO A 543 18.66 9.42 -16.98
CA PRO A 543 19.70 10.43 -17.12
C PRO A 543 20.46 10.29 -18.46
N ALA A 544 21.13 11.35 -18.91
CA ALA A 544 21.87 11.31 -20.17
C ALA A 544 23.11 10.38 -20.10
N ASP A 545 23.74 10.32 -18.92
CA ASP A 545 24.94 9.52 -18.60
C ASP A 545 24.60 8.08 -18.14
N VAL A 546 23.45 7.53 -18.56
CA VAL A 546 23.14 6.11 -18.38
C VAL A 546 24.21 5.25 -19.05
N ASP A 547 24.83 4.37 -18.27
CA ASP A 547 25.67 3.28 -18.78
C ASP A 547 24.87 2.34 -19.70
N ARG A 548 25.31 2.25 -20.97
CA ARG A 548 24.73 1.42 -22.05
C ARG A 548 25.69 0.30 -22.48
N SER A 549 26.64 -0.09 -21.64
CA SER A 549 27.47 -1.30 -21.83
C SER A 549 26.66 -2.60 -21.78
N LEU A 550 25.46 -2.54 -21.21
CA LEU A 550 24.47 -3.60 -21.19
C LEU A 550 23.13 -3.00 -21.62
N ALA A 551 22.31 -3.79 -22.32
CA ALA A 551 20.91 -3.46 -22.54
C ALA A 551 20.21 -3.04 -21.22
N LEU A 552 19.40 -1.98 -21.28
CA LEU A 552 18.88 -1.33 -20.08
C LEU A 552 17.92 -2.21 -19.27
N ASP A 553 17.22 -3.13 -19.93
CA ASP A 553 16.37 -4.14 -19.29
C ASP A 553 17.20 -5.16 -18.48
N ARG A 554 18.48 -5.36 -18.79
CA ARG A 554 19.37 -6.25 -18.04
C ARG A 554 19.94 -5.63 -16.77
N ARG A 555 19.75 -4.32 -16.55
CA ARG A 555 20.25 -3.61 -15.36
C ARG A 555 19.48 -4.00 -14.10
N ILE A 556 20.16 -4.13 -12.97
CA ILE A 556 19.55 -4.54 -11.69
C ILE A 556 19.04 -3.37 -10.83
N ASP A 557 19.25 -2.13 -11.28
CA ASP A 557 18.79 -0.91 -10.61
C ASP A 557 17.28 -0.64 -10.84
N LEU A 558 16.79 0.48 -10.29
CA LEU A 558 15.39 0.88 -10.44
C LEU A 558 14.97 1.02 -11.90
N LEU A 559 15.80 1.63 -12.75
CA LEU A 559 15.48 1.84 -14.17
C LEU A 559 15.31 0.50 -14.88
N GLY A 560 16.27 -0.41 -14.76
CA GLY A 560 16.19 -1.71 -15.41
C GLY A 560 15.01 -2.55 -14.90
N ARG A 561 14.69 -2.47 -13.60
CA ARG A 561 13.49 -3.10 -13.03
C ARG A 561 12.20 -2.54 -13.64
N LEU A 562 12.09 -1.22 -13.80
CA LEU A 562 10.92 -0.57 -14.43
C LEU A 562 10.78 -0.97 -15.90
N ILE A 563 11.89 -1.03 -16.65
CA ILE A 563 11.88 -1.43 -18.07
C ILE A 563 11.43 -2.89 -18.22
N ARG A 564 11.99 -3.83 -17.43
CA ARG A 564 11.55 -5.24 -17.48
C ARG A 564 10.07 -5.40 -17.15
N LEU A 565 9.58 -4.61 -16.20
CA LEU A 565 8.20 -4.64 -15.76
C LEU A 565 7.21 -4.30 -16.89
N VAL A 566 7.60 -3.48 -17.87
CA VAL A 566 6.78 -3.14 -19.05
C VAL A 566 6.34 -4.38 -19.83
N SER A 567 7.19 -5.40 -19.87
CA SER A 567 6.95 -6.65 -20.60
C SER A 567 6.31 -7.76 -19.74
N SER A 568 5.94 -7.47 -18.49
CA SER A 568 5.32 -8.47 -17.61
C SER A 568 3.92 -8.86 -18.09
N VAL A 569 3.70 -10.16 -18.20
CA VAL A 569 2.39 -10.76 -18.52
C VAL A 569 1.61 -11.08 -17.25
N THR A 570 2.30 -11.37 -16.14
CA THR A 570 1.66 -11.81 -14.90
C THR A 570 1.19 -10.68 -14.00
N LEU A 571 1.68 -9.45 -14.23
CA LEU A 571 1.33 -8.20 -13.53
C LEU A 571 0.89 -7.11 -14.54
N PRO A 572 -0.20 -7.33 -15.29
CA PRO A 572 -0.56 -6.48 -16.44
C PRO A 572 -0.90 -5.03 -16.07
N ARG A 573 -1.53 -4.78 -14.91
CA ARG A 573 -1.84 -3.40 -14.47
C ARG A 573 -0.57 -2.64 -14.13
N LEU A 574 0.35 -3.32 -13.44
CA LEU A 574 1.62 -2.76 -13.04
C LEU A 574 2.56 -2.55 -14.25
N ALA A 575 2.57 -3.49 -15.21
CA ALA A 575 3.29 -3.36 -16.48
C ALA A 575 2.82 -2.13 -17.27
N ARG A 576 1.50 -1.96 -17.38
CA ARG A 576 0.89 -0.79 -18.02
C ARG A 576 1.28 0.51 -17.31
N ALA A 577 1.19 0.56 -15.98
CA ALA A 577 1.56 1.76 -15.21
C ALA A 577 3.05 2.12 -15.37
N SER A 578 3.95 1.13 -15.43
CA SER A 578 5.37 1.33 -15.70
C SER A 578 5.62 1.90 -17.10
N GLY A 579 4.98 1.32 -18.13
CA GLY A 579 5.10 1.82 -19.50
C GLY A 579 4.53 3.23 -19.68
N GLU A 580 3.37 3.52 -19.08
CA GLU A 580 2.78 4.87 -19.10
C GLU A 580 3.66 5.90 -18.38
N LEU A 581 4.33 5.53 -17.29
CA LEU A 581 5.31 6.37 -16.62
C LEU A 581 6.50 6.68 -17.54
N LEU A 582 7.14 5.65 -18.11
CA LEU A 582 8.30 5.82 -19.00
C LEU A 582 7.95 6.65 -20.24
N LEU A 583 6.78 6.43 -20.82
CA LEU A 583 6.28 7.23 -21.94
C LEU A 583 6.03 8.69 -21.54
N SER A 584 5.49 8.94 -20.34
CA SER A 584 5.24 10.30 -19.85
C SER A 584 6.55 11.06 -19.57
N LEU A 585 7.61 10.36 -19.15
CA LEU A 585 8.96 10.93 -19.04
C LEU A 585 9.53 11.31 -20.40
N CYS A 586 9.16 10.59 -21.46
CA CYS A 586 9.52 10.89 -22.85
C CYS A 586 8.49 11.83 -23.53
N GLU A 587 7.87 12.73 -22.77
CA GLU A 587 6.90 13.72 -23.26
C GLU A 587 5.71 13.15 -24.05
N GLY A 588 5.35 11.88 -23.81
CA GLY A 588 4.30 11.18 -24.57
C GLY A 588 4.72 10.71 -25.97
N ASN A 589 6.01 10.84 -26.32
CA ASN A 589 6.52 10.51 -27.64
C ASN A 589 7.14 9.10 -27.66
N ALA A 590 6.47 8.18 -28.36
CA ALA A 590 6.93 6.80 -28.52
C ALA A 590 8.29 6.71 -29.22
N LYS A 591 8.62 7.61 -30.16
CA LYS A 591 9.91 7.62 -30.84
C LYS A 591 11.06 7.94 -29.88
N GLN A 592 10.90 8.97 -29.06
CA GLN A 592 11.89 9.33 -28.03
C GLN A 592 12.06 8.21 -27.00
N MET A 593 10.96 7.55 -26.62
CA MET A 593 11.01 6.38 -25.74
C MET A 593 11.84 5.25 -26.36
N THR A 594 11.63 4.92 -27.63
CA THR A 594 12.39 3.87 -28.32
C THR A 594 13.85 4.26 -28.57
N GLU A 595 14.15 5.53 -28.85
CA GLU A 595 15.52 6.03 -29.01
C GLU A 595 16.29 6.02 -27.68
N THR A 596 15.60 6.27 -26.56
CA THR A 596 16.24 6.34 -25.23
C THR A 596 16.41 4.98 -24.59
N ILE A 597 15.40 4.10 -24.72
CA ILE A 597 15.32 2.80 -24.03
C ILE A 597 15.70 1.62 -24.94
N GLY A 598 15.40 1.71 -26.23
CA GLY A 598 15.41 0.60 -27.18
C GLY A 598 13.99 0.14 -27.54
N TYR A 599 13.78 -0.22 -28.81
CA TYR A 599 12.48 -0.70 -29.30
C TYR A 599 12.06 -2.04 -28.68
N GLY A 600 12.99 -2.98 -28.50
CA GLY A 600 12.72 -4.34 -28.03
C GLY A 600 11.93 -4.39 -26.72
N PRO A 601 12.43 -3.78 -25.62
CA PRO A 601 11.73 -3.75 -24.34
C PRO A 601 10.37 -3.01 -24.38
N CYS A 602 10.19 -2.07 -25.31
CA CYS A 602 8.99 -1.25 -25.39
C CYS A 602 7.91 -1.82 -26.33
N ALA A 603 8.27 -2.76 -27.21
CA ALA A 603 7.43 -3.21 -28.32
C ALA A 603 6.05 -3.70 -27.89
N GLY A 604 5.98 -4.54 -26.85
CA GLY A 604 4.71 -5.07 -26.33
C GLY A 604 3.77 -3.98 -25.81
N PHE A 605 4.33 -3.01 -25.07
CA PHE A 605 3.57 -1.88 -24.55
C PHE A 605 3.10 -0.92 -25.67
N LEU A 606 3.97 -0.61 -26.64
CA LEU A 606 3.62 0.26 -27.78
C LEU A 606 2.54 -0.37 -28.66
N MET A 607 2.58 -1.68 -28.86
CA MET A 607 1.52 -2.41 -29.57
C MET A 607 0.18 -2.32 -28.83
N ASN A 608 0.19 -2.58 -27.51
CA ASN A 608 -1.02 -2.55 -26.69
C ASN A 608 -1.63 -1.14 -26.52
N THR A 609 -0.82 -0.09 -26.66
CA THR A 609 -1.26 1.31 -26.56
C THR A 609 -1.62 1.93 -27.91
N GLY A 610 -1.48 1.20 -29.02
CA GLY A 610 -1.76 1.71 -30.37
C GLY A 610 -0.68 2.65 -30.91
N LEU A 611 0.52 2.65 -30.33
CA LEU A 611 1.66 3.47 -30.71
C LEU A 611 2.73 2.68 -31.49
N ALA A 612 2.35 1.54 -32.10
CA ALA A 612 3.23 0.65 -32.85
C ALA A 612 3.89 1.29 -34.10
N SER A 613 3.46 2.48 -34.52
CA SER A 613 4.08 3.23 -35.61
C SER A 613 5.49 3.73 -35.28
N ALA A 614 5.94 3.65 -34.03
CA ALA A 614 7.27 4.06 -33.58
C ALA A 614 8.38 3.04 -33.96
N LEU A 615 8.26 2.39 -35.11
CA LEU A 615 9.33 1.58 -35.66
C LEU A 615 10.55 2.49 -35.94
N PRO A 616 11.78 2.06 -35.58
CA PRO A 616 12.98 2.82 -35.89
C PRO A 616 13.06 3.03 -37.40
N SER A 617 12.82 4.25 -37.84
CA SER A 617 12.77 4.63 -39.25
C SER A 617 14.18 4.80 -39.78
N GLY A 618 14.88 3.69 -40.03
CA GLY A 618 16.17 3.63 -40.72
C GLY A 618 17.38 4.17 -39.94
N THR A 619 18.38 3.29 -39.73
CA THR A 619 19.84 3.54 -39.58
C THR A 619 20.41 4.77 -38.83
N THR A 620 19.63 5.57 -38.12
CA THR A 620 20.18 6.66 -37.29
C THR A 620 20.55 6.11 -35.93
N SER A 621 21.75 5.52 -35.83
CA SER A 621 22.37 5.29 -34.54
C SER A 621 22.64 6.64 -33.88
N THR A 622 21.97 6.90 -32.75
CA THR A 622 22.25 8.08 -31.95
C THR A 622 23.61 7.89 -31.29
N SER A 623 24.52 8.84 -31.46
CA SER A 623 25.79 8.85 -30.74
C SER A 623 25.51 9.07 -29.26
N GLY A 624 25.90 8.12 -28.41
CA GLY A 624 25.82 8.29 -26.97
C GLY A 624 26.81 9.35 -26.45
N PRO A 625 26.80 9.61 -25.13
CA PRO A 625 27.72 10.58 -24.50
C PRO A 625 29.19 10.31 -24.82
N ASP A 626 29.56 9.04 -24.99
CA ASP A 626 30.91 8.57 -25.30
C ASP A 626 31.24 8.59 -26.81
N GLY A 627 30.34 9.13 -27.65
CA GLY A 627 30.46 9.15 -29.11
C GLY A 627 30.17 7.82 -29.81
N ARG A 628 29.97 6.73 -29.04
CA ARG A 628 29.65 5.39 -29.53
C ARG A 628 28.19 5.30 -29.99
N ALA A 629 27.96 4.67 -31.14
CA ALA A 629 26.63 4.43 -31.68
C ALA A 629 25.80 3.56 -30.73
N VAL A 630 24.52 3.93 -30.51
CA VAL A 630 23.56 3.14 -29.74
C VAL A 630 22.64 2.38 -30.69
N ASP A 631 22.46 1.08 -30.44
CA ASP A 631 21.54 0.23 -31.20
C ASP A 631 20.09 0.62 -30.89
N PRO A 632 19.28 1.01 -31.89
CA PRO A 632 17.89 1.41 -31.69
C PRO A 632 16.96 0.26 -31.23
N ILE A 633 17.36 -1.00 -31.40
CA ILE A 633 16.56 -2.15 -30.97
C ILE A 633 16.81 -2.46 -29.50
N THR A 634 18.08 -2.62 -29.11
CA THR A 634 18.48 -3.07 -27.77
C THR A 634 18.76 -1.92 -26.79
N GLY A 635 19.05 -0.72 -27.28
CA GLY A 635 19.51 0.41 -26.47
C GLY A 635 20.94 0.27 -25.94
N GLU A 636 21.67 -0.76 -26.36
CA GLU A 636 23.07 -1.02 -26.01
C GLU A 636 24.02 -0.26 -26.94
N TYR A 637 25.25 0.02 -26.47
CA TYR A 637 26.29 0.48 -27.36
C TYR A 637 26.64 -0.57 -28.42
N GLU A 638 26.76 -0.17 -29.68
CA GLU A 638 27.20 -1.08 -30.73
C GLU A 638 28.59 -1.64 -30.39
N PRO A 639 28.80 -2.99 -30.38
CA PRO A 639 30.09 -3.59 -30.07
C PRO A 639 31.19 -2.99 -30.94
N THR A 640 32.32 -2.60 -30.35
CA THR A 640 33.46 -2.07 -31.12
C THR A 640 33.98 -3.15 -32.06
N GLU A 641 34.70 -2.78 -33.12
CA GLU A 641 35.30 -3.77 -34.04
C GLU A 641 36.19 -4.77 -33.29
N GLU A 642 36.89 -4.32 -32.25
CA GLU A 642 37.73 -5.15 -31.37
C GLU A 642 36.88 -6.11 -30.51
N GLU A 643 35.78 -5.64 -29.92
CA GLU A 643 34.87 -6.48 -29.14
C GLU A 643 34.14 -7.51 -30.03
N ARG A 644 33.73 -7.12 -31.24
CA ARG A 644 33.14 -8.05 -32.23
C ARG A 644 34.13 -9.13 -32.62
N ALA A 645 35.38 -8.76 -32.89
CA ALA A 645 36.44 -9.72 -33.21
C ALA A 645 36.71 -10.67 -32.03
N MET A 646 36.71 -10.16 -30.79
CA MET A 646 36.93 -10.99 -29.60
C MET A 646 35.75 -11.92 -29.31
N ASP A 647 34.52 -11.48 -29.54
CA ASP A 647 33.31 -12.32 -29.46
C ASP A 647 33.31 -13.43 -30.51
N GLU A 648 33.77 -13.12 -31.74
CA GLU A 648 33.92 -14.10 -32.82
C GLU A 648 34.99 -15.14 -32.46
N ILE A 649 36.14 -14.70 -31.94
CA ILE A 649 37.21 -15.57 -31.43
C ILE A 649 36.74 -16.44 -30.26
N ASN A 650 35.97 -15.89 -29.33
CA ASN A 650 35.47 -16.63 -28.17
C ASN A 650 34.37 -17.64 -28.53
N ARG A 651 33.62 -17.40 -29.60
CA ARG A 651 32.60 -18.34 -30.11
C ARG A 651 33.19 -19.53 -30.86
N MET A 652 34.39 -19.39 -31.42
CA MET A 652 35.05 -20.50 -32.09
C MET A 652 35.54 -21.53 -31.07
N THR A 653 35.30 -22.80 -31.37
CA THR A 653 35.91 -23.92 -30.65
C THR A 653 37.42 -23.92 -30.88
N GLU A 654 38.20 -24.56 -30.01
CA GLU A 654 39.66 -24.59 -30.15
C GLU A 654 40.10 -25.21 -31.49
N GLU A 655 39.37 -26.21 -31.98
CA GLU A 655 39.55 -26.82 -33.30
C GLU A 655 39.26 -25.83 -34.45
N GLU A 656 38.22 -25.01 -34.31
CA GLU A 656 37.90 -23.96 -35.29
C GLU A 656 38.94 -22.83 -35.28
N LYS A 657 39.46 -22.46 -34.11
CA LYS A 657 40.55 -21.48 -33.96
C LYS A 657 41.84 -21.98 -34.63
N GLU A 658 42.20 -23.24 -34.41
CA GLU A 658 43.37 -23.86 -35.05
C GLU A 658 43.20 -23.91 -36.58
N ALA A 659 42.03 -24.32 -37.08
CA ALA A 659 41.74 -24.34 -38.52
C ALA A 659 41.74 -22.95 -39.17
N GLU A 660 41.26 -21.92 -38.46
CA GLU A 660 41.33 -20.54 -38.96
C GLU A 660 42.76 -20.00 -38.92
N ALA A 661 43.55 -20.33 -37.90
CA ALA A 661 44.98 -20.00 -37.84
C ALA A 661 45.77 -20.66 -38.98
N GLU A 662 45.47 -21.91 -39.34
CA GLU A 662 46.06 -22.59 -40.49
C GLU A 662 45.66 -21.94 -41.83
N ARG A 663 44.39 -21.55 -41.98
CA ARG A 663 43.93 -20.82 -43.18
C ARG A 663 44.64 -19.48 -43.31
N LEU A 664 44.79 -18.74 -42.21
CA LEU A 664 45.54 -17.48 -42.18
C LEU A 664 47.02 -17.69 -42.52
N PHE A 665 47.64 -18.76 -42.01
CA PHE A 665 49.02 -19.12 -42.32
C PHE A 665 49.24 -19.36 -43.83
N VAL A 666 48.35 -20.15 -44.45
CA VAL A 666 48.41 -20.40 -45.91
C VAL A 666 48.14 -19.11 -46.71
N LEU A 667 47.26 -18.24 -46.22
CA LEU A 667 46.98 -16.95 -46.85
C LEU A 667 48.20 -16.02 -46.80
N PHE A 668 48.91 -15.94 -45.68
CA PHE A 668 50.15 -15.17 -45.54
C PHE A 668 51.28 -15.70 -46.44
N ASP A 669 51.47 -17.02 -46.51
CA ASP A 669 52.50 -17.63 -47.37
C ASP A 669 52.18 -17.40 -48.86
N ARG A 670 50.90 -17.49 -49.26
CA ARG A 670 50.46 -17.19 -50.63
C ARG A 670 50.59 -15.71 -51.00
N LEU A 671 50.32 -14.80 -50.05
CA LEU A 671 50.50 -13.36 -50.24
C LEU A 671 51.99 -13.00 -50.39
N ASN A 672 52.86 -13.58 -49.55
CA ASN A 672 54.31 -13.37 -49.63
C ASN A 672 54.92 -13.97 -50.92
N LYS A 673 54.38 -15.09 -51.42
CA LYS A 673 54.78 -15.68 -52.72
C LYS A 673 54.32 -14.90 -53.95
N THR A 674 53.23 -14.13 -53.83
CA THR A 674 52.71 -13.32 -54.96
C THR A 674 53.37 -11.94 -55.07
N GLY A 675 54.18 -11.53 -54.09
CA GLY A 675 55.17 -10.45 -54.22
C GLY A 675 54.64 -9.02 -54.27
N VAL A 676 53.33 -8.79 -54.07
CA VAL A 676 52.71 -7.46 -54.15
C VAL A 676 52.75 -6.69 -52.82
N VAL A 677 52.83 -7.40 -51.68
CA VAL A 677 53.05 -6.83 -50.34
C VAL A 677 53.90 -7.80 -49.53
N GLN A 678 55.03 -7.35 -48.97
CA GLN A 678 55.81 -8.13 -47.98
C GLN A 678 55.20 -7.90 -46.60
N VAL A 679 54.41 -8.84 -46.11
CA VAL A 679 53.91 -8.81 -44.73
C VAL A 679 54.83 -9.70 -43.89
N ARG A 680 55.55 -9.09 -42.94
CA ARG A 680 56.43 -9.82 -42.01
C ARG A 680 55.59 -10.72 -41.11
N HIS A 681 56.03 -11.96 -40.92
CA HIS A 681 55.30 -12.94 -40.13
C HIS A 681 55.28 -12.51 -38.64
N PRO A 682 54.11 -12.41 -37.98
CA PRO A 682 54.03 -11.97 -36.58
C PRO A 682 54.88 -12.81 -35.61
N MET A 683 55.00 -14.12 -35.89
CA MET A 683 55.88 -15.03 -35.13
C MET A 683 57.38 -14.69 -35.26
N GLU A 684 57.83 -14.23 -36.43
CA GLU A 684 59.24 -13.83 -36.63
C GLU A 684 59.55 -12.53 -35.89
N LYS A 685 58.61 -11.57 -35.88
CA LYS A 685 58.75 -10.32 -35.12
C LYS A 685 58.82 -10.57 -33.61
N ALA A 686 57.98 -11.45 -33.06
CA ALA A 686 58.03 -11.81 -31.65
C ALA A 686 59.29 -12.61 -31.27
N ARG A 687 59.87 -13.38 -32.20
CA ARG A 687 61.15 -14.07 -32.05
C ARG A 687 62.35 -13.10 -32.09
N GLU A 688 62.29 -12.07 -32.92
CA GLU A 688 63.30 -10.99 -32.97
C GLU A 688 63.22 -10.03 -31.77
N GLU A 689 62.03 -9.78 -31.23
CA GLU A 689 61.80 -8.94 -30.03
C GLU A 689 62.24 -9.64 -28.72
N GLY A 690 62.78 -10.87 -28.80
CA GLY A 690 63.28 -11.62 -27.63
C GLY A 690 62.18 -12.07 -26.66
N ARG A 691 60.93 -12.10 -27.12
CA ARG A 691 59.76 -12.51 -26.31
C ARG A 691 59.52 -14.02 -26.30
N PHE A 692 60.30 -14.76 -27.09
CA PHE A 692 60.44 -16.21 -27.01
C PHE A 692 61.80 -16.52 -26.37
N GLU A 693 61.79 -17.10 -25.18
CA GLU A 693 62.94 -17.84 -24.67
C GLU A 693 62.88 -19.24 -25.31
N GLU A 694 63.94 -19.63 -26.05
CA GLU A 694 64.18 -21.05 -26.30
C GLU A 694 64.39 -21.69 -24.93
N ILE A 695 63.41 -22.46 -24.48
CA ILE A 695 63.50 -23.17 -23.21
C ILE A 695 64.73 -24.08 -23.34
N GLU A 696 65.79 -23.81 -22.58
CA GLU A 696 66.97 -24.68 -22.54
C GLU A 696 66.47 -26.10 -22.19
N GLU A 697 67.04 -27.16 -22.76
CA GLU A 697 66.66 -28.57 -22.45
C GLU A 697 66.59 -28.81 -20.93
N ARG A 698 67.41 -28.08 -20.17
CA ARG A 698 67.43 -28.10 -18.71
C ARG A 698 66.16 -27.52 -18.06
N THR A 699 65.65 -26.41 -18.56
CA THR A 699 64.37 -25.82 -18.11
C THR A 699 63.18 -26.64 -18.57
N GLU A 700 63.21 -27.27 -19.76
CA GLU A 700 62.17 -28.21 -20.19
C GLU A 700 62.14 -29.46 -19.30
N GLU A 701 63.31 -29.99 -18.92
CA GLU A 701 63.39 -31.10 -17.98
C GLU A 701 62.92 -30.72 -16.57
N GLU A 702 63.22 -29.51 -16.12
CA GLU A 702 62.77 -28.99 -14.82
C GLU A 702 61.26 -28.74 -14.79
N GLU A 703 60.68 -28.20 -15.86
CA GLU A 703 59.23 -28.06 -16.00
C GLU A 703 58.54 -29.41 -16.16
N ARG A 704 59.06 -30.35 -16.96
CA ARG A 704 58.51 -31.72 -17.05
C ARG A 704 58.52 -32.42 -15.70
N LYS A 705 59.61 -32.31 -14.94
CA LYS A 705 59.69 -32.86 -13.57
C LYS A 705 58.74 -32.17 -12.60
N ARG A 706 58.39 -30.90 -12.86
CA ARG A 706 57.47 -30.13 -12.03
C ARG A 706 56.01 -30.47 -12.36
N VAL A 707 55.67 -30.58 -13.65
CA VAL A 707 54.36 -31.04 -14.12
C VAL A 707 54.12 -32.49 -13.69
N GLU A 708 55.10 -33.38 -13.81
CA GLU A 708 54.99 -34.78 -13.35
C GLU A 708 54.77 -34.87 -11.83
N LYS A 709 55.39 -33.98 -11.05
CA LYS A 709 55.13 -33.86 -9.60
C LYS A 709 53.75 -33.31 -9.28
N GLU A 710 53.31 -32.28 -10.01
CA GLU A 710 51.98 -31.68 -9.86
C GLU A 710 50.88 -32.68 -10.27
N GLU A 711 51.08 -33.47 -11.33
CA GLU A 711 50.20 -34.57 -11.74
C GLU A 711 50.19 -35.72 -10.72
N GLU A 712 51.36 -36.15 -10.21
CA GLU A 712 51.40 -37.14 -9.13
C GLU A 712 50.73 -36.64 -7.84
N GLU A 713 50.82 -35.35 -7.54
CA GLU A 713 50.18 -34.75 -6.37
C GLU A 713 48.66 -34.65 -6.58
N ALA A 714 48.21 -34.25 -7.77
CA ALA A 714 46.81 -34.25 -8.17
C ALA A 714 46.23 -35.68 -8.19
N GLU A 715 46.95 -36.69 -8.69
CA GLU A 715 46.52 -38.09 -8.62
C GLU A 715 46.41 -38.58 -7.17
N ARG A 716 47.32 -38.18 -6.28
CA ARG A 716 47.22 -38.49 -4.85
C ARG A 716 46.06 -37.76 -4.18
N GLU A 717 45.71 -36.55 -4.61
CA GLU A 717 44.57 -35.78 -4.11
C GLU A 717 43.24 -36.37 -4.60
N VAL A 718 43.11 -36.62 -5.90
CA VAL A 718 41.97 -37.32 -6.50
C VAL A 718 41.82 -38.72 -5.91
N GLY A 719 42.92 -39.43 -5.66
CA GLY A 719 42.92 -40.72 -4.97
C GLY A 719 42.39 -40.62 -3.54
N ARG A 720 42.76 -39.56 -2.80
CA ARG A 720 42.21 -39.27 -1.46
C ARG A 720 40.72 -38.93 -1.53
N GLU A 721 40.31 -38.08 -2.47
CA GLU A 721 38.92 -37.68 -2.66
C GLU A 721 38.05 -38.87 -3.11
N MET A 722 38.54 -39.72 -4.02
CA MET A 722 37.88 -40.97 -4.41
C MET A 722 37.79 -41.95 -3.25
N ALA A 723 38.83 -42.06 -2.40
CA ALA A 723 38.78 -42.89 -1.21
C ALA A 723 37.75 -42.36 -0.20
N GLU A 724 37.66 -41.05 0.00
CA GLU A 724 36.63 -40.43 0.84
C GLU A 724 35.23 -40.60 0.27
N ARG A 725 35.05 -40.42 -1.05
CA ARG A 725 33.78 -40.66 -1.73
C ARG A 725 33.36 -42.12 -1.66
N LYS A 726 34.31 -43.04 -1.79
CA LYS A 726 34.08 -44.49 -1.61
C LYS A 726 33.72 -44.81 -0.16
N ARG A 727 34.42 -44.25 0.83
CA ARG A 727 34.08 -44.39 2.26
C ARG A 727 32.70 -43.82 2.57
N ARG A 728 32.34 -42.65 2.03
CA ARG A 728 31.01 -42.03 2.18
C ARG A 728 29.92 -42.87 1.53
N LYS A 729 30.19 -43.46 0.36
CA LYS A 729 29.26 -44.36 -0.33
C LYS A 729 29.12 -45.70 0.40
N GLU A 730 30.20 -46.20 0.99
CA GLU A 730 30.21 -47.43 1.79
C GLU A 730 29.54 -47.23 3.15
N GLU A 731 29.78 -46.12 3.85
CA GLU A 731 29.06 -45.69 5.05
C GLU A 731 27.57 -45.46 4.76
N ALA A 732 27.22 -44.84 3.62
CA ALA A 732 25.84 -44.68 3.20
C ALA A 732 25.17 -46.03 2.88
N ARG A 733 25.91 -46.97 2.27
CA ARG A 733 25.45 -48.35 2.02
C ARG A 733 25.29 -49.16 3.31
N LEU A 734 26.20 -48.99 4.28
CA LEU A 734 26.12 -49.62 5.61
C LEU A 734 25.01 -49.01 6.45
N ARG A 735 24.75 -47.70 6.32
CA ARG A 735 23.60 -47.00 6.91
C ARG A 735 22.29 -47.45 6.27
N ALA A 736 22.26 -47.65 4.95
CA ALA A 736 21.12 -48.22 4.25
C ALA A 736 20.87 -49.69 4.66
N GLN A 737 21.91 -50.51 4.82
CA GLN A 737 21.77 -51.88 5.35
C GLN A 737 21.33 -51.93 6.82
N ARG A 738 21.77 -50.98 7.67
CA ARG A 738 21.29 -50.84 9.05
C ARG A 738 19.83 -50.37 9.13
N LEU A 739 19.37 -49.59 8.16
CA LEU A 739 17.97 -49.16 8.04
C LEU A 739 17.07 -50.28 7.48
N VAL A 740 17.62 -51.21 6.68
CA VAL A 740 16.91 -52.42 6.20
C VAL A 740 16.92 -53.54 7.25
N GLY A 741 17.89 -53.56 8.17
CA GLY A 741 18.07 -54.63 9.18
C GLY A 741 17.45 -54.37 10.56
N LYS A 742 16.69 -53.29 10.78
CA LYS A 742 16.10 -52.99 12.10
C LYS A 742 14.71 -52.36 12.01
N SER A 743 13.71 -53.21 11.75
CA SER A 743 12.43 -53.09 12.46
C SER A 743 12.23 -54.37 13.28
N PRO A 744 12.08 -54.27 14.62
CA PRO A 744 11.68 -55.38 15.47
C PRO A 744 10.15 -55.52 15.43
N ALA A 745 9.66 -56.69 15.02
CA ALA A 745 8.31 -57.11 15.36
C ALA A 745 8.34 -57.74 16.76
N ALA A 746 7.86 -57.00 17.76
CA ALA A 746 7.35 -57.53 19.02
C ALA A 746 6.32 -56.56 19.61
N ALA A 747 5.08 -56.65 19.14
CA ALA A 747 3.85 -56.63 19.94
C ALA A 747 2.64 -56.49 19.01
N ALA A 748 1.94 -57.60 18.79
CA ALA A 748 0.49 -57.71 18.97
C ALA A 748 0.01 -58.98 18.26
N GLU A 749 -0.12 -60.06 19.04
CA GLU A 749 -1.03 -61.14 18.71
C GLU A 749 -2.44 -60.56 18.53
N THR A 750 -3.10 -60.81 17.41
CA THR A 750 -4.24 -61.74 17.29
C THR A 750 -4.80 -61.69 15.86
N GLN A 751 -5.13 -62.87 15.34
CA GLN A 751 -5.68 -63.24 14.02
C GLN A 751 -7.01 -62.50 13.70
N ALA A 752 -7.57 -62.41 12.49
CA ALA A 752 -7.49 -63.22 11.28
C ALA A 752 -8.11 -62.50 10.03
N ALA A 753 -7.62 -62.89 8.84
CA ALA A 753 -8.34 -63.26 7.60
C ALA A 753 -8.89 -62.23 6.55
N GLU A 754 -8.57 -62.58 5.29
CA GLU A 754 -9.15 -62.25 3.96
C GLU A 754 -8.88 -60.84 3.35
N GLY A 755 -8.47 -60.63 2.09
CA GLY A 755 -8.14 -61.47 0.93
C GLY A 755 -8.19 -60.65 -0.39
N SER A 756 -7.28 -60.95 -1.33
CA SER A 756 -7.22 -60.53 -2.77
C SER A 756 -6.86 -59.06 -3.10
N GLY A 757 -6.05 -58.70 -4.10
CA GLY A 757 -5.31 -59.44 -5.13
C GLY A 757 -4.35 -58.50 -5.91
N LYS A 758 -3.26 -59.12 -6.41
CA LYS A 758 -2.09 -58.67 -7.23
C LYS A 758 -2.42 -58.07 -8.63
N PRO A 759 -1.46 -57.75 -9.54
CA PRO A 759 0.05 -57.73 -9.49
C PRO A 759 0.67 -56.39 -10.02
N GLU A 760 1.95 -55.99 -9.78
CA GLU A 760 3.27 -56.47 -10.29
C GLU A 760 3.38 -56.49 -11.84
N SER A 761 4.47 -56.18 -12.56
CA SER A 761 5.92 -55.97 -12.34
C SER A 761 6.51 -55.58 -13.73
N ALA A 762 7.41 -54.60 -13.90
CA ALA A 762 8.88 -54.63 -13.75
C ALA A 762 9.69 -55.29 -14.90
N VAL A 763 10.92 -54.77 -15.07
CA VAL A 763 12.17 -55.38 -15.63
C VAL A 763 12.34 -55.35 -17.16
N GLU A 764 13.50 -55.17 -17.81
CA GLU A 764 14.88 -54.66 -17.58
C GLU A 764 15.69 -55.09 -18.84
N LYS A 765 16.83 -54.43 -19.10
CA LYS A 765 18.00 -54.84 -19.95
C LYS A 765 17.87 -54.76 -21.47
N ALA A 766 18.94 -54.62 -22.27
CA ALA A 766 20.32 -54.11 -22.20
C ALA A 766 20.97 -54.48 -23.56
N GLU A 767 21.89 -53.65 -24.09
CA GLU A 767 23.00 -54.02 -25.00
C GLU A 767 22.63 -54.59 -26.41
N ASP A 768 23.35 -54.42 -27.52
CA ASP A 768 24.52 -53.64 -27.96
C ASP A 768 24.60 -53.77 -29.50
N VAL A 769 25.28 -52.82 -30.16
CA VAL A 769 26.16 -53.00 -31.33
C VAL A 769 25.59 -53.41 -32.73
N ALA A 770 25.66 -52.38 -33.61
CA ALA A 770 26.26 -52.35 -34.95
C ALA A 770 25.52 -52.73 -36.26
N THR A 771 25.81 -51.85 -37.23
CA THR A 771 26.07 -52.05 -38.68
C THR A 771 24.92 -52.05 -39.69
N THR A 772 24.83 -50.88 -40.36
CA THR A 772 24.85 -50.62 -41.82
C THR A 772 23.75 -51.11 -42.76
N GLU A 773 23.30 -50.12 -43.55
CA GLU A 773 22.86 -50.16 -44.96
C GLU A 773 21.40 -50.55 -45.29
N VAL A 774 20.56 -49.51 -45.51
CA VAL A 774 19.88 -49.11 -46.77
C VAL A 774 19.56 -50.26 -47.75
N PRO A 775 18.31 -50.42 -48.28
CA PRO A 775 17.69 -49.35 -49.09
C PRO A 775 16.14 -49.24 -49.15
N THR A 776 15.72 -48.00 -49.47
CA THR A 776 14.65 -47.53 -50.40
C THR A 776 13.17 -47.94 -50.28
N GLU A 777 12.35 -46.87 -50.37
CA GLU A 777 11.03 -46.74 -51.03
C GLU A 777 9.82 -47.40 -50.33
N SER A 778 8.64 -46.77 -50.18
CA SER A 778 8.05 -45.58 -50.80
C SER A 778 6.75 -45.17 -50.06
N THR A 779 6.43 -43.86 -50.11
CA THR A 779 5.08 -43.25 -50.20
C THR A 779 4.01 -43.60 -49.14
N THR A 780 3.42 -42.64 -48.42
CA THR A 780 2.47 -41.65 -48.99
C THR A 780 2.14 -40.55 -47.97
N GLU A 781 1.95 -39.34 -48.50
CA GLU A 781 1.53 -38.11 -47.83
C GLU A 781 0.06 -38.13 -47.39
N ALA A 782 -0.26 -37.37 -46.33
CA ALA A 782 -1.55 -36.72 -46.20
C ALA A 782 -1.43 -35.40 -45.43
N LYS A 783 -1.72 -34.30 -46.14
CA LYS A 783 -1.93 -32.94 -45.64
C LYS A 783 -3.43 -32.58 -45.85
N PRO A 784 -3.92 -31.40 -45.44
CA PRO A 784 -5.05 -31.27 -44.52
C PRO A 784 -6.31 -30.72 -45.19
N SER A 785 -7.42 -30.62 -44.44
CA SER A 785 -8.59 -29.85 -44.88
C SER A 785 -9.17 -29.01 -43.75
N ALA A 786 -9.33 -27.73 -44.05
CA ALA A 786 -10.18 -26.76 -43.37
C ALA A 786 -11.61 -26.78 -43.95
N ILE A 787 -12.46 -25.92 -43.37
CA ILE A 787 -13.82 -25.49 -43.81
C ILE A 787 -14.93 -26.43 -43.29
N ASP A 788 -15.99 -26.02 -42.58
CA ASP A 788 -16.68 -24.72 -42.40
C ASP A 788 -16.81 -24.30 -40.92
#